data_AF-A0A0P1B3Z9-F1
#
_entry.id   AF-A0A0P1B3Z9-F1
#
_cell.length_a   1.000
_cell.length_b   1.000
_cell.length_c   1.000
_cell.angle_alpha   90.00
_cell.angle_beta   90.00
_cell.angle_gamma   90.00
#
_symmetry.space_group_name_H-M   'P 1'
#
loop_
_entity.id
_entity.type
_entity.pdbx_description
1 polymer ?
#
loop_
_entity_poly.entity_id
_entity_poly.type
_entity_poly.pdbx_seq_one_letter_code
_entity_poly.pdbx_strand_id
1 'polypeptide(L)'
;MFNSTAALSASKASPDAYNLAKEYNADAAANLTCILQALESAGFFKAHRNSYSAFDRVLSGIAWLLQQIVRREDAEQGRVQWDILYQSHDKMKPRLGLAQEVIHCVEALNFDCPVAIQPHQLLLQDFGDIEKVQKLVVWLISEGVDASHLAKTRGERAYLAVECSQTEKQHPKPVKKEVEIVCNAFAPERRWQYIASEEEVENDEDALIQRCLLEYGERVNHVAVEDDLLMKINEDETNKVNVMAHIASQAAKIATAGLLEIGKVKGSRKKLYDSHAVEFHTHYIKAVKQSRKEQQILYNQRKEREAKLLQQVVSAPTDMQQGVQGRIESNFLPSLHLLRVQLKENDFHLGQLVQEKKDVDVLMKKGKNRAAALVELRSQLKFEIAEVDAQAPKDVKIQAHLEKLRRLVVKIETLKREKNDLRLNCRLELGALKDRIEKLNLHVTDNNRSREADELILSKIEQTHAQMVEKRKNLKIAAAQQNRELHRKLKQIDDTPSRIELVQYEKRFIELYNEVALTLEETRKYFCVYNTFKAAHEYLEKEISLIKSIIENVDCVVASRTATQAFFLQIENIIQNVQGIVAKQQSVRDGHQAHVDTLDSKYQLLLEQERVYVNAIRNFQKECEKNDRLLARVEGVDHH
;
A
#
# COMPACT_ATOMS: atom_id res chain seq x y z
N MET A 1 -36.43 56.85 15.74
CA MET A 1 -36.35 57.27 14.33
C MET A 1 -35.64 56.18 13.54
N PHE A 2 -36.28 55.75 12.46
CA PHE A 2 -35.85 54.77 11.44
C PHE A 2 -35.64 53.32 11.86
N ASN A 3 -36.78 52.61 11.89
CA ASN A 3 -36.90 51.19 11.58
C ASN A 3 -36.38 50.93 10.17
N SER A 4 -35.43 49.99 10.01
CA SER A 4 -35.09 49.42 8.71
C SER A 4 -35.73 48.05 8.58
N THR A 5 -36.63 47.96 7.61
CA THR A 5 -37.41 46.80 7.19
C THR A 5 -36.50 45.67 6.72
N ALA A 6 -36.54 44.54 7.42
CA ALA A 6 -36.07 43.26 6.90
C ALA A 6 -37.02 42.80 5.79
N ALA A 7 -36.68 43.14 4.54
CA ALA A 7 -37.26 42.49 3.38
C ALA A 7 -36.66 41.09 3.29
N LEU A 8 -37.46 40.08 3.63
CA LEU A 8 -37.20 38.71 3.22
C LEU A 8 -37.14 38.69 1.69
N SER A 9 -35.94 38.61 1.12
CA SER A 9 -35.78 38.17 -0.26
C SER A 9 -36.18 36.70 -0.30
N ALA A 10 -37.36 36.44 -0.85
CA ALA A 10 -37.82 35.11 -1.17
C ALA A 10 -36.74 34.40 -1.99
N SER A 11 -36.10 33.38 -1.40
CA SER A 11 -35.28 32.42 -2.13
C SER A 11 -36.18 31.77 -3.18
N LYS A 12 -36.03 32.13 -4.45
CA LYS A 12 -36.62 31.37 -5.54
C LYS A 12 -36.02 29.97 -5.48
N ALA A 13 -36.88 28.99 -5.22
CA ALA A 13 -36.54 27.60 -5.08
C ALA A 13 -35.67 27.13 -6.25
N SER A 14 -34.62 26.37 -5.94
CA SER A 14 -33.96 25.48 -6.90
C SER A 14 -35.02 24.72 -7.69
N PRO A 15 -34.83 24.45 -9.00
CA PRO A 15 -35.75 23.61 -9.77
C PRO A 15 -35.89 22.29 -9.02
N ASP A 16 -37.08 22.05 -8.48
CA ASP A 16 -37.38 20.93 -7.61
C ASP A 16 -36.93 19.64 -8.31
N ALA A 17 -36.03 18.86 -7.70
CA ALA A 17 -35.34 17.74 -8.33
C ALA A 17 -36.27 16.63 -8.85
N TYR A 18 -37.52 16.71 -8.39
CA TYR A 18 -38.61 15.81 -8.67
C TYR A 18 -39.64 16.37 -9.67
N ASN A 19 -39.44 17.57 -10.21
CA ASN A 19 -40.41 18.19 -11.12
C ASN A 19 -40.36 17.59 -12.53
N LEU A 20 -40.98 16.43 -12.69
CA LEU A 20 -41.11 15.69 -13.95
C LEU A 20 -42.38 16.05 -14.75
N ALA A 21 -43.15 17.05 -14.29
CA ALA A 21 -44.45 17.41 -14.85
C ALA A 21 -44.40 17.95 -16.29
N LYS A 22 -43.21 18.34 -16.78
CA LYS A 22 -43.01 18.78 -18.17
C LYS A 22 -42.83 17.63 -19.17
N GLU A 23 -42.37 16.47 -18.70
CA GLU A 23 -42.02 15.31 -19.53
C GLU A 23 -43.05 14.18 -19.42
N TYR A 24 -43.80 14.14 -18.32
CA TYR A 24 -44.77 13.09 -18.00
C TYR A 24 -46.12 13.69 -17.58
N ASN A 25 -47.22 12.96 -17.85
CA ASN A 25 -48.55 13.34 -17.37
C ASN A 25 -48.56 13.47 -15.83
N ALA A 26 -49.48 14.27 -15.26
CA ALA A 26 -49.51 14.59 -13.83
C ALA A 26 -49.46 13.34 -12.91
N ASP A 27 -50.23 12.30 -13.24
CA ASP A 27 -50.27 11.05 -12.47
C ASP A 27 -48.97 10.24 -12.58
N ALA A 28 -48.37 10.21 -13.78
CA ALA A 28 -47.09 9.53 -14.03
C ALA A 28 -45.92 10.25 -13.36
N ALA A 29 -45.91 11.58 -13.40
CA ALA A 29 -44.91 12.40 -12.72
C ALA A 29 -44.98 12.23 -11.19
N ALA A 30 -46.19 12.13 -10.62
CA ALA A 30 -46.39 11.84 -9.20
C ALA A 30 -45.82 10.46 -8.81
N ASN A 31 -46.16 9.42 -9.58
CA ASN A 31 -45.67 8.06 -9.31
C ASN A 31 -44.14 7.95 -9.46
N LEU A 32 -43.55 8.58 -10.48
CA LEU A 32 -42.09 8.64 -10.65
C LEU A 32 -41.42 9.39 -9.52
N THR A 33 -42.01 10.49 -9.06
CA THR A 33 -41.52 11.23 -7.88
C THR A 33 -41.50 10.34 -6.65
N CYS A 34 -42.58 9.60 -6.40
CA CYS A 34 -42.64 8.63 -5.30
C CYS A 34 -41.57 7.53 -5.43
N ILE A 35 -41.33 7.01 -6.63
CA ILE A 35 -40.27 6.02 -6.88
C ILE A 35 -38.88 6.60 -6.54
N LEU A 36 -38.58 7.79 -7.04
CA LEU A 36 -37.27 8.41 -6.82
C LEU A 36 -37.04 8.78 -5.35
N GLN A 37 -38.08 9.25 -4.65
CA GLN A 37 -38.03 9.50 -3.21
C GLN A 37 -37.84 8.20 -2.40
N ALA A 38 -38.51 7.11 -2.81
CA ALA A 38 -38.30 5.79 -2.19
C ALA A 38 -36.85 5.33 -2.35
N LEU A 39 -36.27 5.47 -3.56
CA LEU A 39 -34.87 5.14 -3.82
C LEU A 39 -33.89 6.03 -3.03
N GLU A 40 -34.15 7.34 -2.93
CA GLU A 40 -33.35 8.25 -2.12
C GLU A 40 -33.38 7.85 -0.63
N SER A 41 -34.57 7.55 -0.10
CA SER A 41 -34.72 7.10 1.29
C SER A 41 -34.03 5.75 1.57
N ALA A 42 -33.90 4.89 0.55
CA ALA A 42 -33.15 3.65 0.62
C ALA A 42 -31.62 3.86 0.54
N GLY A 43 -31.14 5.10 0.31
CA GLY A 43 -29.72 5.46 0.26
C GLY A 43 -29.14 5.62 -1.15
N PHE A 44 -29.99 5.66 -2.18
CA PHE A 44 -29.57 5.88 -3.57
C PHE A 44 -29.66 7.36 -3.95
N PHE A 45 -28.63 8.15 -3.60
CA PHE A 45 -28.58 9.60 -3.83
C PHE A 45 -28.54 10.04 -5.30
N LYS A 46 -28.25 9.13 -6.23
CA LYS A 46 -28.30 9.43 -7.67
C LYS A 46 -29.75 9.71 -8.15
N ALA A 47 -30.77 9.28 -7.40
CA ALA A 47 -32.17 9.63 -7.68
C ALA A 47 -32.44 11.15 -7.64
N HIS A 48 -31.70 11.90 -6.82
CA HIS A 48 -31.86 13.34 -6.63
C HIS A 48 -31.14 14.18 -7.71
N ARG A 49 -30.25 13.58 -8.52
CA ARG A 49 -29.43 14.34 -9.49
C ARG A 49 -30.19 14.61 -10.79
N ASN A 50 -30.40 15.88 -11.10
CA ASN A 50 -31.18 16.30 -12.27
C ASN A 50 -30.52 16.09 -13.64
N SER A 51 -29.23 15.78 -13.68
CA SER A 51 -28.47 15.61 -14.92
C SER A 51 -28.79 14.32 -15.70
N TYR A 52 -29.50 13.37 -15.07
CA TYR A 52 -29.85 12.09 -15.69
C TYR A 52 -31.33 12.02 -16.06
N SER A 53 -31.68 11.22 -17.08
CA SER A 53 -33.08 10.98 -17.43
C SER A 53 -33.83 10.25 -16.30
N ALA A 54 -35.15 10.42 -16.21
CA ALA A 54 -35.97 9.71 -15.22
C ALA A 54 -35.81 8.18 -15.34
N PHE A 55 -35.70 7.68 -16.58
CA PHE A 55 -35.37 6.29 -16.88
C PHE A 55 -34.05 5.85 -16.26
N ASP A 56 -32.96 6.59 -16.48
CA ASP A 56 -31.65 6.22 -15.94
C ASP A 56 -31.65 6.26 -14.42
N ARG A 57 -32.33 7.22 -13.79
CA ARG A 57 -32.42 7.31 -12.33
C ARG A 57 -33.17 6.12 -11.73
N VAL A 58 -34.31 5.75 -12.29
CA VAL A 58 -35.13 4.63 -11.79
C VAL A 58 -34.44 3.29 -12.07
N LEU A 59 -33.99 3.04 -13.29
CA LEU A 59 -33.45 1.74 -13.68
C LEU A 59 -32.07 1.48 -13.07
N SER A 60 -31.22 2.51 -12.93
CA SER A 60 -29.97 2.37 -12.17
C SER A 60 -30.21 2.22 -10.66
N GLY A 61 -31.30 2.77 -10.12
CA GLY A 61 -31.75 2.50 -8.76
C GLY A 61 -32.18 1.05 -8.57
N ILE A 62 -32.93 0.48 -9.51
CA ILE A 62 -33.34 -0.95 -9.50
C ILE A 62 -32.10 -1.86 -9.60
N ALA A 63 -31.17 -1.56 -10.51
CA ALA A 63 -29.93 -2.30 -10.64
C ALA A 63 -29.08 -2.25 -9.35
N TRP A 64 -29.03 -1.09 -8.70
CA TRP A 64 -28.35 -0.91 -7.42
C TRP A 64 -28.99 -1.71 -6.28
N LEU A 65 -30.33 -1.80 -6.24
CA LEU A 65 -31.04 -2.65 -5.29
C LEU A 65 -30.76 -4.13 -5.57
N LEU A 66 -30.80 -4.57 -6.83
CA LEU A 66 -30.49 -5.95 -7.21
C LEU A 66 -29.06 -6.35 -6.87
N GLN A 67 -28.09 -5.45 -7.03
CA GLN A 67 -26.70 -5.68 -6.63
C GLN A 67 -26.55 -5.96 -5.11
N GLN A 68 -27.51 -5.50 -4.30
CA GLN A 68 -27.53 -5.78 -2.87
C GLN A 68 -28.32 -7.03 -2.50
N ILE A 69 -29.19 -7.53 -3.38
CA ILE A 69 -30.04 -8.68 -3.09
C ILE A 69 -29.41 -9.96 -3.66
N VAL A 70 -28.80 -9.88 -4.83
CA VAL A 70 -28.19 -11.03 -5.54
C VAL A 70 -26.87 -11.43 -4.87
N ARG A 71 -26.69 -12.74 -4.62
CA ARG A 71 -25.46 -13.26 -4.02
C ARG A 71 -24.31 -13.19 -5.02
N ARG A 72 -23.08 -12.96 -4.54
CA ARG A 72 -21.87 -12.99 -5.40
C ARG A 72 -21.67 -14.34 -6.11
N GLU A 73 -22.12 -15.43 -5.49
CA GLU A 73 -22.05 -16.79 -6.06
C GLU A 73 -22.92 -16.94 -7.32
N ASP A 74 -24.04 -16.21 -7.42
CA ASP A 74 -24.91 -16.23 -8.62
C ASP A 74 -24.28 -15.47 -9.79
N ALA A 75 -23.43 -14.48 -9.50
CA ALA A 75 -22.61 -13.78 -10.49
C ALA A 75 -21.50 -14.68 -11.05
N GLU A 76 -20.88 -15.53 -10.22
CA GLU A 76 -19.87 -16.50 -10.65
C GLU A 76 -20.45 -17.63 -11.53
N GLN A 77 -21.73 -17.96 -11.36
CA GLN A 77 -22.45 -18.93 -12.20
C GLN A 77 -22.95 -18.33 -13.53
N GLY A 78 -22.72 -17.04 -13.78
CA GLY A 78 -23.11 -16.36 -15.03
C GLY A 78 -24.63 -16.19 -15.20
N ARG A 79 -25.41 -16.27 -14.12
CA ARG A 79 -26.87 -16.10 -14.16
C ARG A 79 -27.31 -14.64 -14.29
N VAL A 80 -26.39 -13.70 -14.04
CA VAL A 80 -26.62 -12.26 -14.14
C VAL A 80 -25.44 -11.59 -14.84
N GLN A 81 -25.71 -10.90 -15.94
CA GLN A 81 -24.73 -10.16 -16.73
C GLN A 81 -24.62 -8.70 -16.25
N TRP A 82 -23.81 -8.48 -15.21
CA TRP A 82 -23.58 -7.14 -14.65
C TRP A 82 -22.97 -6.14 -15.65
N ASP A 83 -22.28 -6.62 -16.70
CA ASP A 83 -21.67 -5.78 -17.75
C ASP A 83 -22.70 -4.98 -18.57
N ILE A 84 -23.95 -5.46 -18.66
CA ILE A 84 -25.04 -4.78 -19.37
C ILE A 84 -25.46 -3.50 -18.63
N LEU A 85 -25.30 -3.46 -17.30
CA LEU A 85 -25.65 -2.32 -16.43
C LEU A 85 -24.69 -1.12 -16.57
N TYR A 86 -23.53 -1.32 -17.22
CA TYR A 86 -22.50 -0.29 -17.40
C TYR A 86 -22.40 0.24 -18.85
N GLN A 87 -23.28 -0.21 -19.75
CA GLN A 87 -23.34 0.28 -21.13
C GLN A 87 -24.04 1.65 -21.20
N SER A 88 -23.69 2.49 -22.19
CA SER A 88 -24.41 3.76 -22.38
C SER A 88 -25.86 3.50 -22.84
N HIS A 89 -26.82 4.10 -22.14
CA HIS A 89 -28.25 3.90 -22.37
C HIS A 89 -28.87 4.99 -23.26
N ASP A 90 -28.06 5.66 -24.10
CA ASP A 90 -28.53 6.75 -24.96
C ASP A 90 -29.44 6.25 -26.09
N LYS A 91 -29.25 4.99 -26.52
CA LYS A 91 -30.01 4.35 -27.60
C LYS A 91 -31.04 3.35 -27.05
N MET A 92 -32.16 3.19 -27.76
CA MET A 92 -33.26 2.30 -27.34
C MET A 92 -32.85 0.83 -27.19
N LYS A 93 -31.96 0.32 -28.05
CA LYS A 93 -31.51 -1.08 -28.01
C LYS A 93 -30.77 -1.43 -26.70
N PRO A 94 -29.77 -0.63 -26.26
CA PRO A 94 -29.20 -0.75 -24.91
C PRO A 94 -30.22 -0.64 -23.77
N ARG A 95 -31.20 0.28 -23.85
CA ARG A 95 -32.25 0.41 -22.82
C ARG A 95 -33.11 -0.85 -22.68
N LEU A 96 -33.49 -1.45 -23.80
CA LEU A 96 -34.26 -2.69 -23.83
C LEU A 96 -33.44 -3.87 -23.30
N GLY A 97 -32.17 -3.97 -23.69
CA GLY A 97 -31.26 -4.99 -23.15
C GLY A 97 -31.10 -4.89 -21.64
N LEU A 98 -30.98 -3.67 -21.11
CA LEU A 98 -30.91 -3.41 -19.68
C LEU A 98 -32.20 -3.84 -18.95
N ALA A 99 -33.36 -3.46 -19.49
CA ALA A 99 -34.66 -3.82 -18.91
C ALA A 99 -34.90 -5.34 -18.91
N GLN A 100 -34.46 -6.05 -19.96
CA GLN A 100 -34.54 -7.51 -20.05
C GLN A 100 -33.65 -8.18 -19.01
N GLU A 101 -32.42 -7.69 -18.84
CA GLU A 101 -31.49 -8.25 -17.86
C GLU A 101 -31.98 -8.05 -16.43
N VAL A 102 -32.53 -6.86 -16.11
CA VAL A 102 -33.14 -6.58 -14.80
C VAL A 102 -34.26 -7.58 -14.47
N ILE A 103 -35.11 -7.92 -15.44
CA ILE A 103 -36.17 -8.92 -15.22
C ILE A 103 -35.59 -10.31 -15.09
N HIS A 104 -34.60 -10.68 -15.91
CA HIS A 104 -33.91 -11.96 -15.76
C HIS A 104 -33.29 -12.11 -14.37
N CYS A 105 -32.72 -11.02 -13.83
CA CYS A 105 -32.18 -10.98 -12.48
C CYS A 105 -33.26 -11.20 -11.42
N VAL A 106 -34.41 -10.52 -11.56
CA VAL A 106 -35.56 -10.66 -10.65
C VAL A 106 -36.12 -12.09 -10.69
N GLU A 107 -36.24 -12.69 -11.88
CA GLU A 107 -36.68 -14.08 -12.06
C GLU A 107 -35.66 -15.10 -11.52
N ALA A 108 -34.37 -14.75 -11.51
CA ALA A 108 -33.32 -15.59 -10.96
C ALA A 108 -33.21 -15.52 -9.43
N LEU A 109 -33.93 -14.61 -8.76
CA LEU A 109 -33.96 -14.54 -7.30
C LEU A 109 -34.65 -15.79 -6.71
N ASN A 110 -34.22 -16.19 -5.51
CA ASN A 110 -34.80 -17.32 -4.77
C ASN A 110 -36.17 -17.01 -4.14
N PHE A 111 -36.76 -15.84 -4.44
CA PHE A 111 -38.03 -15.38 -3.88
C PHE A 111 -38.97 -15.02 -5.03
N ASP A 112 -40.24 -15.40 -4.89
CA ASP A 112 -41.25 -15.11 -5.91
C ASP A 112 -41.62 -13.63 -5.88
N CYS A 113 -41.32 -12.91 -6.96
CA CYS A 113 -41.70 -11.51 -7.08
C CYS A 113 -43.25 -11.40 -7.15
N PRO A 114 -43.89 -10.61 -6.26
CA PRO A 114 -45.35 -10.47 -6.25
C PRO A 114 -45.88 -9.63 -7.42
N VAL A 115 -45.01 -9.01 -8.22
CA VAL A 115 -45.36 -8.14 -9.33
C VAL A 115 -44.82 -8.73 -10.64
N ALA A 116 -45.71 -9.19 -11.51
CA ALA A 116 -45.33 -9.63 -12.85
C ALA A 116 -45.02 -8.42 -13.75
N ILE A 117 -43.75 -8.26 -14.13
CA ILE A 117 -43.27 -7.11 -14.91
C ILE A 117 -42.66 -7.57 -16.22
N GLN A 118 -42.96 -6.84 -17.30
CA GLN A 118 -42.41 -7.10 -18.63
C GLN A 118 -41.36 -6.05 -19.02
N PRO A 119 -40.39 -6.37 -19.90
CA PRO A 119 -39.27 -5.48 -20.21
C PRO A 119 -39.67 -4.11 -20.75
N HIS A 120 -40.77 -4.01 -21.51
CA HIS A 120 -41.26 -2.74 -22.02
C HIS A 120 -41.76 -1.80 -20.92
N GLN A 121 -42.22 -2.36 -19.79
CA GLN A 121 -42.79 -1.61 -18.66
C GLN A 121 -41.70 -0.82 -17.90
N LEU A 122 -40.48 -1.37 -17.87
CA LEU A 122 -39.30 -0.71 -17.29
C LEU A 122 -38.73 0.41 -18.17
N LEU A 123 -39.18 0.54 -19.42
CA LEU A 123 -38.79 1.65 -20.30
C LEU A 123 -39.51 2.97 -19.94
N LEU A 124 -40.51 2.93 -19.05
CA LEU A 124 -41.29 4.08 -18.60
C LEU A 124 -41.95 4.86 -19.75
N GLN A 125 -42.30 4.17 -20.85
CA GLN A 125 -42.98 4.76 -22.01
C GLN A 125 -44.50 4.73 -21.89
N ASP A 126 -45.03 3.68 -21.24
CA ASP A 126 -46.46 3.52 -21.01
C ASP A 126 -46.84 3.94 -19.58
N PHE A 127 -47.62 5.03 -19.46
CA PHE A 127 -47.91 5.67 -18.18
C PHE A 127 -48.70 4.80 -17.18
N GLY A 128 -49.43 3.79 -17.65
CA GLY A 128 -50.16 2.84 -16.80
C GLY A 128 -49.27 1.78 -16.13
N ASP A 129 -48.05 1.60 -16.62
CA ASP A 129 -47.14 0.58 -16.10
C ASP A 129 -46.19 1.10 -15.02
N ILE A 130 -46.12 2.42 -14.82
CA ILE A 130 -45.29 3.06 -13.79
C ILE A 130 -45.72 2.65 -12.38
N GLU A 131 -47.02 2.40 -12.15
CA GLU A 131 -47.53 1.92 -10.85
C GLU A 131 -47.00 0.50 -10.52
N LYS A 132 -46.82 -0.36 -11.54
CA LYS A 132 -46.22 -1.69 -11.35
C LYS A 132 -44.73 -1.57 -11.03
N VAL A 133 -44.02 -0.67 -11.72
CA VAL A 133 -42.61 -0.37 -11.43
C VAL A 133 -42.45 0.16 -10.01
N GLN A 134 -43.37 1.01 -9.54
CA GLN A 134 -43.38 1.48 -8.16
C GLN A 134 -43.54 0.33 -7.15
N LYS A 135 -44.48 -0.58 -7.38
CA LYS A 135 -44.68 -1.75 -6.52
C LYS A 135 -43.44 -2.65 -6.49
N LEU A 136 -42.76 -2.83 -7.63
CA LEU A 136 -41.48 -3.56 -7.69
C LEU A 136 -40.39 -2.87 -6.89
N VAL A 137 -40.20 -1.57 -7.04
CA VAL A 137 -39.15 -0.82 -6.32
C VAL A 137 -39.39 -0.88 -4.81
N VAL A 138 -40.62 -0.67 -4.36
CA VAL A 138 -40.96 -0.77 -2.93
C VAL A 138 -40.72 -2.18 -2.39
N TRP A 139 -41.09 -3.21 -3.15
CA TRP A 139 -40.84 -4.61 -2.79
C TRP A 139 -39.33 -4.94 -2.75
N LEU A 140 -38.56 -4.50 -3.75
CA LEU A 140 -37.10 -4.67 -3.74
C LEU A 140 -36.44 -3.95 -2.57
N ILE A 141 -36.95 -2.80 -2.15
CA ILE A 141 -36.46 -2.09 -0.96
C ILE A 141 -36.75 -2.93 0.30
N SER A 142 -37.95 -3.49 0.45
CA SER A 142 -38.27 -4.34 1.62
C SER A 142 -37.42 -5.60 1.67
N GLU A 143 -37.28 -6.32 0.55
CA GLU A 143 -36.42 -7.52 0.48
C GLU A 143 -34.93 -7.18 0.64
N GLY A 144 -34.54 -6.00 0.15
CA GLY A 144 -33.23 -5.42 0.41
C GLY A 144 -32.97 -5.36 1.90
N VAL A 145 -33.86 -4.77 2.71
CA VAL A 145 -33.68 -4.65 4.17
C VAL A 145 -33.54 -6.03 4.85
N ASP A 146 -34.27 -7.04 4.39
CA ASP A 146 -34.29 -8.39 4.99
C ASP A 146 -33.20 -9.35 4.50
N ALA A 147 -32.34 -8.92 3.55
CA ALA A 147 -31.24 -9.73 3.02
C ALA A 147 -30.18 -10.11 4.08
N SER A 148 -30.40 -11.24 4.75
CA SER A 148 -29.57 -11.75 5.87
C SER A 148 -28.08 -11.90 5.53
N HIS A 149 -27.75 -12.25 4.29
CA HIS A 149 -26.36 -12.46 3.86
C HIS A 149 -25.51 -11.17 3.80
N LEU A 150 -26.14 -9.99 3.79
CA LEU A 150 -25.46 -8.70 3.85
C LEU A 150 -25.40 -8.09 5.25
N ALA A 151 -25.95 -8.74 6.28
CA ALA A 151 -25.95 -8.21 7.65
C ALA A 151 -24.54 -7.90 8.17
N LYS A 152 -23.53 -8.70 7.78
CA LYS A 152 -22.12 -8.46 8.12
C LYS A 152 -21.59 -7.19 7.46
N THR A 153 -21.77 -7.03 6.14
CA THR A 153 -21.36 -5.83 5.39
C THR A 153 -22.10 -4.57 5.86
N ARG A 154 -23.38 -4.70 6.23
CA ARG A 154 -24.16 -3.61 6.84
C ARG A 154 -23.64 -3.24 8.22
N GLY A 155 -23.30 -4.24 9.04
CA GLY A 155 -22.64 -4.02 10.33
C GLY A 155 -21.30 -3.30 10.17
N GLU A 156 -20.49 -3.70 9.19
CA GLU A 156 -19.21 -3.05 8.87
C GLU A 156 -19.41 -1.61 8.36
N ARG A 157 -20.40 -1.35 7.49
CA ARG A 157 -20.72 0.01 7.02
C ARG A 157 -21.32 0.89 8.11
N ALA A 158 -22.18 0.35 8.96
CA ALA A 158 -22.73 1.06 10.12
C ALA A 158 -21.61 1.37 11.13
N TYR A 159 -20.69 0.43 11.34
CA TYR A 159 -19.49 0.62 12.15
C TYR A 159 -18.59 1.72 11.56
N LEU A 160 -18.33 1.69 10.24
CA LEU A 160 -17.58 2.74 9.54
C LEU A 160 -18.31 4.09 9.54
N ALA A 161 -19.64 4.11 9.48
CA ALA A 161 -20.43 5.33 9.59
C ALA A 161 -20.36 5.90 11.01
N VAL A 162 -20.30 5.07 12.04
CA VAL A 162 -20.05 5.46 13.43
C VAL A 162 -18.60 5.93 13.64
N GLU A 163 -17.62 5.28 13.03
CA GLU A 163 -16.22 5.75 13.01
C GLU A 163 -16.08 7.09 12.26
N CYS A 164 -16.78 7.27 11.13
CA CYS A 164 -16.76 8.51 10.36
C CYS A 164 -17.53 9.64 11.05
N SER A 165 -18.64 9.36 11.74
CA SER A 165 -19.42 10.37 12.46
C SER A 165 -18.79 10.79 13.79
N GLN A 166 -17.79 10.07 14.31
CA GLN A 166 -16.97 10.51 15.45
C GLN A 166 -15.85 11.50 15.09
N THR A 167 -15.72 11.91 13.82
CA THR A 167 -14.86 13.05 13.48
C THR A 167 -15.46 13.85 12.33
N GLU A 168 -16.41 14.74 12.65
CA GLU A 168 -16.18 16.12 12.19
C GLU A 168 -14.74 16.44 12.60
N LYS A 169 -13.85 16.60 11.63
CA LYS A 169 -12.46 16.97 11.90
C LYS A 169 -12.45 18.33 12.59
N GLN A 170 -12.59 18.34 13.91
CA GLN A 170 -12.03 19.38 14.73
C GLN A 170 -10.53 19.30 14.46
N HIS A 171 -10.03 20.21 13.63
CA HIS A 171 -8.60 20.42 13.49
C HIS A 171 -8.02 20.46 14.91
N PRO A 172 -7.07 19.57 15.27
CA PRO A 172 -6.54 19.56 16.62
C PRO A 172 -5.93 20.93 16.86
N LYS A 173 -6.48 21.70 17.82
CA LYS A 173 -5.88 22.97 18.22
C LYS A 173 -4.41 22.69 18.54
N PRO A 174 -3.45 23.32 17.83
CA PRO A 174 -2.05 23.03 18.04
C PRO A 174 -1.69 23.34 19.50
N VAL A 175 -1.22 22.34 20.23
CA VAL A 175 -0.92 22.41 21.68
C VAL A 175 0.20 23.42 22.00
N LYS A 176 0.87 23.98 20.98
CA LYS A 176 2.00 24.89 21.09
C LYS A 176 1.74 26.16 20.27
N LYS A 177 1.89 27.32 20.90
CA LYS A 177 1.67 28.65 20.29
C LYS A 177 2.53 28.86 19.04
N GLU A 178 3.72 28.26 19.02
CA GLU A 178 4.65 28.35 17.90
C GLU A 178 4.11 27.61 16.65
N VAL A 179 3.43 26.48 16.85
CA VAL A 179 2.80 25.71 15.77
C VAL A 179 1.57 26.44 15.26
N GLU A 180 0.82 27.12 16.13
CA GLU A 180 -0.31 27.96 15.74
C GLU A 180 0.12 29.15 14.88
N ILE A 181 1.22 29.82 15.23
CA ILE A 181 1.79 30.92 14.44
C ILE A 181 2.22 30.44 13.06
N VAL A 182 2.86 29.26 12.98
CA VAL A 182 3.28 28.67 11.70
C VAL A 182 2.05 28.26 10.88
N CYS A 183 1.07 27.58 11.47
CA CYS A 183 -0.17 27.21 10.77
C CYS A 183 -0.93 28.43 10.25
N ASN A 184 -0.98 29.54 11.02
CA ASN A 184 -1.63 30.77 10.58
C ASN A 184 -0.83 31.52 9.52
N ALA A 185 0.51 31.51 9.58
CA ALA A 185 1.37 32.14 8.57
C ALA A 185 1.35 31.40 7.22
N PHE A 186 1.09 30.09 7.24
CA PHE A 186 0.96 29.25 6.05
C PHE A 186 -0.49 28.84 5.75
N ALA A 187 -1.47 29.44 6.45
CA ALA A 187 -2.88 29.18 6.17
C ALA A 187 -3.24 29.80 4.80
N PRO A 188 -3.93 29.07 3.92
CA PRO A 188 -4.32 29.60 2.62
C PRO A 188 -5.34 30.73 2.80
N GLU A 189 -4.92 31.97 2.56
CA GLU A 189 -5.80 33.13 2.56
C GLU A 189 -6.46 33.29 1.18
N ARG A 190 -7.79 33.27 1.13
CA ARG A 190 -8.56 33.56 -0.09
C ARG A 190 -8.43 35.06 -0.39
N ARG A 191 -7.67 35.41 -1.43
CA ARG A 191 -7.38 36.80 -1.83
C ARG A 191 -8.46 37.37 -2.75
N TRP A 192 -9.10 36.52 -3.52
CA TRP A 192 -10.10 36.90 -4.53
C TRP A 192 -11.34 36.02 -4.37
N GLN A 193 -12.52 36.61 -4.54
CA GLN A 193 -13.79 35.90 -4.51
C GLN A 193 -14.40 35.97 -5.89
N TYR A 194 -14.68 34.82 -6.50
CA TYR A 194 -15.44 34.78 -7.74
C TYR A 194 -16.89 35.23 -7.50
N ILE A 195 -17.39 36.08 -8.40
CA ILE A 195 -18.78 36.55 -8.42
C ILE A 195 -19.40 36.00 -9.71
N ALA A 196 -20.32 35.05 -9.57
CA ALA A 196 -20.98 34.43 -10.71
C ALA A 196 -21.98 35.41 -11.36
N SER A 197 -21.94 35.54 -12.69
CA SER A 197 -23.01 36.14 -13.50
C SER A 197 -24.05 35.07 -13.84
N GLU A 198 -25.34 35.46 -13.89
CA GLU A 198 -26.51 34.55 -14.01
C GLU A 198 -26.57 33.71 -15.31
N GLU A 199 -25.64 33.88 -16.24
CA GLU A 199 -25.57 33.18 -17.52
C GLU A 199 -24.18 32.54 -17.72
N GLU A 200 -23.84 31.46 -17.02
CA GLU A 200 -22.72 30.61 -17.43
C GLU A 200 -23.01 29.11 -17.28
N VAL A 201 -22.57 28.39 -18.32
CA VAL A 201 -22.67 26.94 -18.55
C VAL A 201 -21.78 26.17 -17.55
N GLU A 202 -22.11 24.89 -17.33
CA GLU A 202 -21.27 23.94 -16.59
C GLU A 202 -19.80 24.06 -17.04
N ASN A 203 -18.91 24.26 -16.07
CA ASN A 203 -17.49 24.45 -16.34
C ASN A 203 -16.76 23.12 -16.15
N ASP A 204 -15.85 22.81 -17.09
CA ASP A 204 -14.94 21.66 -16.99
C ASP A 204 -14.19 21.66 -15.65
N GLU A 205 -13.85 20.46 -15.15
CA GLU A 205 -13.17 20.28 -13.85
C GLU A 205 -11.86 21.10 -13.79
N ASP A 206 -11.13 21.18 -14.90
CA ASP A 206 -9.91 21.98 -15.02
C ASP A 206 -10.16 23.49 -14.83
N ALA A 207 -11.29 23.99 -15.34
CA ALA A 207 -11.70 25.38 -15.17
C ALA A 207 -12.12 25.66 -13.71
N LEU A 208 -12.77 24.70 -13.04
CA LEU A 208 -13.10 24.80 -11.62
C LEU A 208 -11.84 24.79 -10.74
N ILE A 209 -10.85 23.95 -11.09
CA ILE A 209 -9.55 23.90 -10.40
C ILE A 209 -8.79 25.22 -10.59
N GLN A 210 -8.71 25.73 -11.82
CA GLN A 210 -8.07 27.03 -12.09
C GLN A 210 -8.77 28.18 -11.38
N ARG A 211 -10.10 28.20 -11.34
CA ARG A 211 -10.89 29.19 -10.59
C ARG A 211 -10.54 29.15 -9.10
N CYS A 212 -10.53 27.96 -8.50
CA CYS A 212 -10.20 27.81 -7.10
C CYS A 212 -8.77 28.32 -6.79
N LEU A 213 -7.79 27.97 -7.62
CA LEU A 213 -6.40 28.43 -7.44
C LEU A 213 -6.28 29.95 -7.56
N LEU A 214 -6.99 30.56 -8.51
CA LEU A 214 -7.03 32.02 -8.68
C LEU A 214 -7.58 32.74 -7.43
N GLU A 215 -8.56 32.15 -6.75
CA GLU A 215 -9.12 32.71 -5.51
C GLU A 215 -8.11 32.76 -4.36
N TYR A 216 -7.16 31.82 -4.32
CA TYR A 216 -6.07 31.79 -3.34
C TYR A 216 -4.80 32.50 -3.84
N GLY A 217 -4.85 33.11 -5.02
CA GLY A 217 -3.74 33.87 -5.61
C GLY A 217 -2.65 33.03 -6.24
N GLU A 218 -2.88 31.73 -6.43
CA GLU A 218 -2.00 30.83 -7.17
C GLU A 218 -2.46 30.73 -8.63
N ARG A 219 -1.51 30.71 -9.56
CA ARG A 219 -1.78 30.36 -10.97
C ARG A 219 -1.19 28.99 -11.21
N VAL A 220 -1.90 28.15 -11.96
CA VAL A 220 -1.25 27.01 -12.62
C VAL A 220 -0.22 27.62 -13.56
N ASN A 221 1.06 27.54 -13.20
CA ASN A 221 2.11 27.70 -14.20
C ASN A 221 1.90 26.55 -15.17
N HIS A 222 1.25 26.82 -16.30
CA HIS A 222 1.40 25.97 -17.46
C HIS A 222 2.91 25.75 -17.63
N VAL A 223 3.35 24.51 -17.51
CA VAL A 223 4.55 24.09 -18.22
C VAL A 223 4.24 24.46 -19.66
N ALA A 224 4.91 25.49 -20.15
CA ALA A 224 4.85 25.91 -21.53
C ALA A 224 5.12 24.67 -22.39
N VAL A 225 4.05 24.13 -22.97
CA VAL A 225 4.15 23.66 -24.34
C VAL A 225 4.48 24.93 -25.12
N GLU A 226 5.65 24.93 -25.76
CA GLU A 226 6.18 26.04 -26.55
C GLU A 226 5.29 26.33 -27.76
N ASP A 227 4.20 27.05 -27.54
CA ASP A 227 3.40 27.70 -28.57
C ASP A 227 3.02 29.09 -28.02
N ASP A 228 3.96 30.05 -28.10
CA ASP A 228 3.67 31.50 -28.21
C ASP A 228 4.97 32.34 -28.18
N LEU A 229 5.83 32.12 -29.17
CA LEU A 229 6.82 33.12 -29.59
C LEU A 229 6.58 33.50 -31.06
N LEU A 230 5.41 34.06 -31.36
CA LEU A 230 5.21 34.85 -32.57
C LEU A 230 4.32 36.06 -32.29
N MET A 231 4.81 37.22 -32.76
CA MET A 231 4.22 38.58 -32.73
C MET A 231 4.54 39.35 -31.43
N LYS A 232 5.49 40.28 -31.38
CA LYS A 232 5.80 41.35 -32.34
C LYS A 232 7.23 41.87 -32.09
N ILE A 233 8.07 41.98 -33.12
CA ILE A 233 8.99 43.09 -33.38
C ILE A 233 9.10 43.20 -34.91
N ASN A 234 9.15 44.46 -35.36
CA ASN A 234 8.89 44.94 -36.70
C ASN A 234 9.86 44.47 -37.79
N GLU A 235 9.35 44.54 -39.02
CA GLU A 235 10.01 44.88 -40.29
C GLU A 235 11.54 44.76 -40.32
N ASP A 236 12.04 43.74 -41.02
CA ASP A 236 13.03 43.94 -42.07
C ASP A 236 13.04 42.74 -43.04
N GLU A 237 12.84 43.06 -44.31
CA GLU A 237 12.94 42.16 -45.44
C GLU A 237 14.39 41.71 -45.62
N THR A 238 14.64 40.40 -45.56
CA THR A 238 15.57 39.62 -46.39
C THR A 238 15.80 38.25 -45.72
N ASN A 239 15.92 37.18 -46.51
CA ASN A 239 16.33 35.81 -46.11
C ASN A 239 15.28 34.68 -45.98
N LYS A 240 14.03 34.85 -46.41
CA LYS A 240 13.12 33.68 -46.59
C LYS A 240 13.38 32.85 -47.87
N VAL A 241 14.27 33.29 -48.75
CA VAL A 241 14.57 32.61 -50.02
C VAL A 241 15.53 31.41 -49.85
N ASN A 242 16.22 31.26 -48.72
CA ASN A 242 17.34 30.30 -48.64
C ASN A 242 17.01 28.91 -48.07
N VAL A 243 15.86 28.73 -47.39
CA VAL A 243 15.53 27.43 -46.76
C VAL A 243 14.80 26.49 -47.73
N MET A 244 13.89 27.02 -48.54
CA MET A 244 13.22 26.25 -49.60
C MET A 244 14.19 25.86 -50.73
N ALA A 245 15.16 26.70 -51.05
CA ALA A 245 16.24 26.37 -52.00
C ALA A 245 17.14 25.24 -51.48
N HIS A 246 17.39 25.17 -50.17
CA HIS A 246 18.19 24.12 -49.55
C HIS A 246 17.47 22.77 -49.53
N ILE A 247 16.16 22.76 -49.24
CA ILE A 247 15.34 21.53 -49.24
C ILE A 247 15.13 21.02 -50.68
N ALA A 248 14.91 21.92 -51.65
CA ALA A 248 14.82 21.56 -53.07
C ALA A 248 16.15 21.05 -53.64
N SER A 249 17.29 21.62 -53.21
CA SER A 249 18.65 21.16 -53.54
C SER A 249 18.94 19.75 -52.98
N GLN A 250 18.47 19.46 -51.77
CA GLN A 250 18.65 18.17 -51.12
C GLN A 250 17.77 17.08 -51.75
N ALA A 251 16.53 17.42 -52.15
CA ALA A 251 15.64 16.54 -52.90
C ALA A 251 16.12 16.28 -54.34
N ALA A 252 16.68 17.29 -55.01
CA ALA A 252 17.25 17.16 -56.36
C ALA A 252 18.53 16.30 -56.39
N LYS A 253 19.36 16.32 -55.32
CA LYS A 253 20.53 15.43 -55.17
C LYS A 253 20.15 13.95 -55.02
N ILE A 254 18.99 13.66 -54.41
CA ILE A 254 18.48 12.30 -54.24
C ILE A 254 17.85 11.80 -55.55
N ALA A 255 17.17 12.68 -56.30
CA ALA A 255 16.58 12.33 -57.59
C ALA A 255 17.62 12.15 -58.73
N THR A 256 18.77 12.83 -58.67
CA THR A 256 19.83 12.77 -59.71
C THR A 256 20.81 11.61 -59.54
N ALA A 257 20.85 10.95 -58.39
CA ALA A 257 21.66 9.74 -58.18
C ALA A 257 21.01 8.45 -58.73
N GLY A 258 19.80 8.55 -59.32
CA GLY A 258 18.94 7.42 -59.68
C GLY A 258 18.91 7.02 -61.15
N LEU A 259 19.82 7.49 -62.01
CA LEU A 259 19.92 6.99 -63.39
C LEU A 259 21.37 6.83 -63.81
N LEU A 260 21.83 5.59 -63.96
CA LEU A 260 22.67 5.13 -65.08
C LEU A 260 22.68 3.58 -65.15
N GLU A 261 22.41 3.10 -66.36
CA GLU A 261 22.82 1.82 -66.98
C GLU A 261 22.08 0.50 -66.68
N ILE A 262 21.55 -0.05 -67.77
CA ILE A 262 20.83 -1.31 -67.96
C ILE A 262 21.85 -2.46 -68.13
N GLY A 263 21.64 -3.62 -67.48
CA GLY A 263 22.39 -4.82 -67.90
C GLY A 263 22.25 -6.10 -67.06
N LYS A 264 21.40 -7.02 -67.54
CA LYS A 264 21.48 -8.50 -67.45
C LYS A 264 21.33 -9.22 -66.09
N VAL A 265 20.20 -9.94 -65.99
CA VAL A 265 20.03 -11.36 -65.64
C VAL A 265 20.91 -11.94 -64.51
N LYS A 266 20.31 -12.23 -63.35
CA LYS A 266 20.09 -13.58 -62.78
C LYS A 266 19.53 -13.48 -61.36
N GLY A 267 18.61 -14.38 -61.06
CA GLY A 267 17.84 -14.38 -59.81
C GLY A 267 18.70 -14.49 -58.56
N SER A 268 18.29 -13.75 -57.53
CA SER A 268 18.38 -14.12 -56.12
C SER A 268 17.57 -13.09 -55.33
N ARG A 269 16.44 -13.54 -54.76
CA ARG A 269 15.69 -12.75 -53.77
C ARG A 269 16.60 -12.51 -52.57
N LYS A 270 17.25 -11.35 -52.49
CA LYS A 270 17.82 -10.84 -51.23
C LYS A 270 16.70 -10.10 -50.50
N LYS A 271 16.26 -10.67 -49.37
CA LYS A 271 15.49 -9.97 -48.35
C LYS A 271 16.28 -8.70 -47.97
N LEU A 272 15.63 -7.54 -48.07
CA LEU A 272 16.12 -6.31 -47.47
C LEU A 272 16.22 -6.57 -45.96
N TYR A 273 17.44 -6.73 -45.46
CA TYR A 273 17.68 -6.84 -44.02
C TYR A 273 17.58 -5.45 -43.44
N ASP A 274 16.60 -5.24 -42.57
CA ASP A 274 16.43 -4.00 -41.82
C ASP A 274 17.56 -3.93 -40.77
N SER A 275 18.51 -3.00 -40.97
CA SER A 275 19.75 -2.90 -40.17
C SER A 275 19.44 -2.74 -38.66
N HIS A 276 18.36 -2.03 -38.34
CA HIS A 276 17.91 -1.83 -36.96
C HIS A 276 17.30 -3.08 -36.32
N ALA A 277 16.68 -3.97 -37.10
CA ALA A 277 16.15 -5.23 -36.56
C ALA A 277 17.28 -6.19 -36.16
N VAL A 278 18.40 -6.18 -36.89
CA VAL A 278 19.60 -6.96 -36.56
C VAL A 278 20.30 -6.39 -35.33
N GLU A 279 20.43 -5.07 -35.24
CA GLU A 279 20.99 -4.38 -34.06
C GLU A 279 20.18 -4.68 -32.80
N PHE A 280 18.85 -4.55 -32.87
CA PHE A 280 17.96 -4.90 -31.75
C PHE A 280 18.09 -6.37 -31.34
N HIS A 281 18.11 -7.29 -32.31
CA HIS A 281 18.28 -8.72 -32.02
C HIS A 281 19.64 -9.04 -31.38
N THR A 282 20.71 -8.39 -31.83
CA THR A 282 22.03 -8.52 -31.19
C THR A 282 22.09 -7.94 -29.78
N HIS A 283 21.42 -6.81 -29.52
CA HIS A 283 21.29 -6.24 -28.19
C HIS A 283 20.47 -7.13 -27.26
N TYR A 284 19.37 -7.69 -27.76
CA TYR A 284 18.54 -8.66 -27.04
C TYR A 284 19.33 -9.92 -26.66
N ILE A 285 20.07 -10.52 -27.60
CA ILE A 285 20.91 -11.70 -27.31
C ILE A 285 22.01 -11.37 -26.29
N LYS A 286 22.61 -10.19 -26.35
CA LYS A 286 23.60 -9.73 -25.36
C LYS A 286 22.99 -9.59 -23.97
N ALA A 287 21.80 -8.99 -23.87
CA ALA A 287 21.06 -8.84 -22.60
C ALA A 287 20.69 -10.20 -21.99
N VAL A 288 20.20 -11.15 -22.80
CA VAL A 288 19.87 -12.51 -22.35
C VAL A 288 21.13 -13.25 -21.88
N LYS A 289 22.26 -13.11 -22.58
CA LYS A 289 23.54 -13.70 -22.16
C LYS A 289 24.07 -13.09 -20.85
N GLN A 290 23.89 -11.78 -20.65
CA GLN A 290 24.28 -11.11 -19.42
C GLN A 290 23.42 -11.55 -18.23
N SER A 291 22.10 -11.60 -18.41
CA SER A 291 21.17 -12.10 -17.39
C SER A 291 21.48 -13.55 -16.98
N ARG A 292 21.80 -14.43 -17.94
CA ARG A 292 22.24 -15.81 -17.63
C ARG A 292 23.55 -15.85 -16.83
N LYS A 293 24.53 -14.99 -17.16
CA LYS A 293 25.79 -14.90 -16.40
C LYS A 293 25.54 -14.42 -14.97
N GLU A 294 24.68 -13.43 -14.78
CA GLU A 294 24.30 -12.92 -13.46
C GLU A 294 23.56 -13.98 -12.63
N GLN A 295 22.65 -14.74 -13.24
CA GLN A 295 22.01 -15.89 -12.60
C GLN A 295 23.02 -16.96 -12.19
N GLN A 296 24.01 -17.25 -13.05
CA GLN A 296 25.08 -18.22 -12.74
C GLN A 296 25.96 -17.74 -11.59
N ILE A 297 26.27 -16.43 -11.52
CA ILE A 297 27.04 -15.83 -10.43
C ILE A 297 26.27 -15.94 -9.11
N LEU A 298 24.97 -15.62 -9.10
CA LEU A 298 24.12 -15.74 -7.91
C LEU A 298 24.00 -17.20 -7.43
N TYR A 299 23.88 -18.14 -8.36
CA TYR A 299 23.88 -19.58 -8.05
C TYR A 299 25.21 -20.02 -7.42
N ASN A 300 26.34 -19.58 -7.98
CA ASN A 300 27.66 -19.89 -7.43
C ASN A 300 27.87 -19.26 -6.04
N GLN A 301 27.43 -18.02 -5.83
CA GLN A 301 27.46 -17.37 -4.51
C GLN A 301 26.60 -18.11 -3.48
N ARG A 302 25.44 -18.66 -3.90
CA ARG A 302 24.60 -19.48 -3.03
C ARG A 302 25.30 -20.79 -2.67
N LYS A 303 25.90 -21.47 -3.65
CA LYS A 303 26.68 -22.69 -3.45
C LYS A 303 27.91 -22.47 -2.57
N GLU A 304 28.59 -21.33 -2.69
CA GLU A 304 29.70 -20.95 -1.80
C GLU A 304 29.23 -20.67 -0.36
N ARG A 305 28.07 -20.04 -0.18
CA ARG A 305 27.48 -19.85 1.16
C ARG A 305 27.09 -21.18 1.79
N GLU A 306 26.47 -22.07 1.01
CA GLU A 306 26.14 -23.43 1.43
C GLU A 306 27.40 -24.23 1.76
N ALA A 307 28.46 -24.16 0.94
CA ALA A 307 29.74 -24.80 1.21
C ALA A 307 30.42 -24.23 2.47
N LYS A 308 30.33 -22.92 2.74
CA LYS A 308 30.84 -22.30 3.98
C LYS A 308 30.06 -22.73 5.21
N LEU A 309 28.74 -22.88 5.11
CA LEU A 309 27.89 -23.41 6.18
C LEU A 309 28.19 -24.88 6.44
N LEU A 310 28.36 -25.69 5.37
CA LEU A 310 28.79 -27.08 5.48
C LEU A 310 30.21 -27.21 6.06
N GLN A 311 31.12 -26.31 5.70
CA GLN A 311 32.47 -26.26 6.27
C GLN A 311 32.44 -25.91 7.77
N GLN A 312 31.52 -25.03 8.21
CA GLN A 312 31.30 -24.77 9.63
C GLN A 312 30.69 -25.96 10.39
N VAL A 313 29.84 -26.75 9.74
CA VAL A 313 29.26 -27.97 10.31
C VAL A 313 30.27 -29.13 10.34
N VAL A 314 31.21 -29.19 9.39
CA VAL A 314 32.26 -30.22 9.30
C VAL A 314 33.51 -29.87 10.13
N SER A 315 33.70 -28.60 10.53
CA SER A 315 34.84 -28.16 11.37
C SER A 315 34.58 -28.24 12.88
N ALA A 316 33.44 -28.81 13.31
CA ALA A 316 33.29 -29.23 14.70
C ALA A 316 34.23 -30.43 14.95
N PRO A 317 35.07 -30.42 16.00
CA PRO A 317 35.97 -31.53 16.28
C PRO A 317 35.13 -32.77 16.60
N THR A 318 35.19 -33.76 15.73
CA THR A 318 34.80 -35.13 16.03
C THR A 318 36.07 -35.86 16.46
N ASP A 319 36.34 -35.90 17.76
CA ASP A 319 37.23 -36.93 18.29
C ASP A 319 36.44 -38.24 18.34
N MET A 320 36.73 -39.03 17.31
CA MET A 320 36.37 -40.43 17.09
C MET A 320 37.12 -41.33 18.08
N GLN A 321 36.43 -42.16 18.87
CA GLN A 321 36.45 -43.64 18.89
C GLN A 321 36.49 -44.10 20.36
N GLN A 322 35.84 -45.15 20.87
CA GLN A 322 35.25 -46.36 20.31
C GLN A 322 34.38 -47.02 21.42
N GLY A 323 33.40 -47.83 21.02
CA GLY A 323 33.18 -49.13 21.68
C GLY A 323 32.22 -49.20 22.88
N VAL A 324 30.92 -49.30 22.59
CA VAL A 324 30.05 -50.44 23.00
C VAL A 324 30.29 -51.05 24.39
N GLN A 325 29.48 -50.66 25.39
CA GLN A 325 28.54 -51.53 26.12
C GLN A 325 27.95 -50.78 27.33
N GLY A 326 26.63 -50.88 27.47
CA GLY A 326 25.86 -50.05 28.39
C GLY A 326 26.00 -50.38 29.88
N ARG A 327 25.61 -49.41 30.71
CA ARG A 327 24.62 -49.52 31.80
C ARG A 327 24.75 -48.28 32.69
N ILE A 328 23.69 -47.48 32.70
CA ILE A 328 22.94 -47.01 33.89
C ILE A 328 23.73 -46.28 35.02
N GLU A 329 23.16 -45.13 35.44
CA GLU A 329 23.38 -44.40 36.70
C GLU A 329 24.73 -43.65 36.86
N SER A 330 24.86 -42.48 37.48
CA SER A 330 23.96 -41.58 38.19
C SER A 330 24.76 -40.31 38.56
N ASN A 331 24.15 -39.14 38.41
CA ASN A 331 24.58 -37.86 39.01
C ASN A 331 24.75 -38.01 40.53
N PHE A 332 25.92 -37.79 41.18
CA PHE A 332 26.03 -37.43 42.63
C PHE A 332 27.49 -37.15 43.15
N LEU A 333 28.46 -36.75 42.32
CA LEU A 333 29.86 -36.67 42.80
C LEU A 333 30.33 -35.40 43.56
N PRO A 334 29.75 -34.17 43.40
CA PRO A 334 30.26 -33.00 44.14
C PRO A 334 29.87 -32.93 45.64
N SER A 335 28.82 -33.65 46.08
CA SER A 335 28.28 -33.53 47.45
C SER A 335 29.05 -34.36 48.49
N LEU A 336 29.54 -35.54 48.13
CA LEU A 336 30.25 -36.44 49.06
C LEU A 336 31.64 -35.95 49.44
N HIS A 337 32.31 -35.17 48.58
CA HIS A 337 33.62 -34.60 48.89
C HIS A 337 33.53 -33.49 49.94
N LEU A 338 32.51 -32.63 49.86
CA LEU A 338 32.30 -31.55 50.82
C LEU A 338 31.94 -32.07 52.21
N LEU A 339 31.07 -33.10 52.29
CA LEU A 339 30.74 -33.75 53.58
C LEU A 339 31.98 -34.42 54.22
N ARG A 340 32.89 -34.98 53.42
CA ARG A 340 34.08 -35.66 53.93
C ARG A 340 35.13 -34.68 54.47
N VAL A 341 35.20 -33.46 53.94
CA VAL A 341 36.05 -32.38 54.47
C VAL A 341 35.48 -31.86 55.79
N GLN A 342 34.17 -31.64 55.87
CA GLN A 342 33.50 -31.17 57.09
C GLN A 342 33.62 -32.18 58.25
N LEU A 343 33.54 -33.49 57.98
CA LEU A 343 33.74 -34.51 59.02
C LEU A 343 35.16 -34.47 59.61
N LYS A 344 36.18 -34.23 58.78
CA LYS A 344 37.57 -34.11 59.27
C LYS A 344 37.80 -32.86 60.12
N GLU A 345 37.17 -31.74 59.76
CA GLU A 345 37.23 -30.50 60.55
C GLU A 345 36.53 -30.68 61.91
N ASN A 346 35.39 -31.36 61.93
CA ASN A 346 34.67 -31.67 63.17
C ASN A 346 35.44 -32.64 64.08
N ASP A 347 36.09 -33.67 63.53
CA ASP A 347 36.93 -34.60 64.29
C ASP A 347 38.13 -33.88 64.93
N PHE A 348 38.71 -32.90 64.22
CA PHE A 348 39.80 -32.08 64.74
C PHE A 348 39.34 -31.17 65.89
N HIS A 349 38.17 -30.53 65.76
CA HIS A 349 37.59 -29.73 66.85
C HIS A 349 37.20 -30.57 68.07
N LEU A 350 36.67 -31.79 67.88
CA LEU A 350 36.41 -32.71 68.98
C LEU A 350 37.71 -33.09 69.72
N GLY A 351 38.81 -33.28 68.99
CA GLY A 351 40.13 -33.52 69.58
C GLY A 351 40.62 -32.35 70.46
N GLN A 352 40.45 -31.11 70.00
CA GLN A 352 40.81 -29.91 70.76
C GLN A 352 39.98 -29.77 72.03
N LEU A 353 38.66 -29.97 71.95
CA LEU A 353 37.77 -29.89 73.11
C LEU A 353 38.05 -30.97 74.16
N VAL A 354 38.44 -32.18 73.72
CA VAL A 354 38.85 -33.25 74.64
C VAL A 354 40.14 -32.88 75.37
N GLN A 355 41.07 -32.18 74.72
CA GLN A 355 42.31 -31.72 75.33
C GLN A 355 42.05 -30.58 76.32
N GLU A 356 41.24 -29.58 75.95
CA GLU A 356 40.84 -28.49 76.83
C GLU A 356 40.11 -29.01 78.08
N LYS A 357 39.24 -30.02 77.94
CA LYS A 357 38.57 -30.65 79.08
C LYS A 357 39.56 -31.30 80.04
N LYS A 358 40.57 -32.00 79.52
CA LYS A 358 41.64 -32.60 80.36
C LYS A 358 42.43 -31.52 81.09
N ASP A 359 42.74 -30.41 80.43
CA ASP A 359 43.49 -29.30 81.04
C ASP A 359 42.67 -28.60 82.14
N VAL A 360 41.36 -28.39 81.90
CA VAL A 360 40.44 -27.84 82.91
C VAL A 360 40.29 -28.78 84.11
N ASP A 361 40.22 -30.10 83.90
CA ASP A 361 40.14 -31.08 85.00
C ASP A 361 41.41 -31.08 85.86
N VAL A 362 42.59 -30.88 85.25
CA VAL A 362 43.86 -30.71 85.97
C VAL A 362 43.86 -29.41 86.78
N LEU A 363 43.38 -28.30 86.20
CA LEU A 363 43.28 -27.02 86.90
C LEU A 363 42.25 -27.06 88.05
N MET A 364 41.13 -27.74 87.87
CA MET A 364 40.12 -27.97 88.92
C MET A 364 40.68 -28.78 90.09
N LYS A 365 41.47 -29.82 89.83
CA LYS A 365 42.16 -30.57 90.90
C LYS A 365 43.18 -29.69 91.64
N LYS A 366 43.96 -28.86 90.93
CA LYS A 366 44.88 -27.89 91.56
C LYS A 366 44.12 -26.86 92.39
N GLY A 367 43.00 -26.34 91.91
CA GLY A 367 42.13 -25.39 92.61
C GLY A 367 41.54 -25.97 93.89
N LYS A 368 41.03 -27.20 93.86
CA LYS A 368 40.50 -27.90 95.04
C LYS A 368 41.56 -28.11 96.12
N ASN A 369 42.77 -28.52 95.74
CA ASN A 369 43.87 -28.70 96.68
C ASN A 369 44.29 -27.37 97.33
N ARG A 370 44.31 -26.28 96.56
CA ARG A 370 44.65 -24.93 97.08
C ARG A 370 43.55 -24.39 98.00
N ALA A 371 42.28 -24.68 97.71
CA ALA A 371 41.16 -24.31 98.59
C ALA A 371 41.22 -25.07 99.93
N ALA A 372 41.52 -26.37 99.90
CA ALA A 372 41.70 -27.16 101.12
C ALA A 372 42.83 -26.60 102.02
N ALA A 373 43.99 -26.28 101.42
CA ALA A 373 45.12 -25.68 102.14
C ALA A 373 44.78 -24.31 102.76
N LEU A 374 43.97 -23.48 102.08
CA LEU A 374 43.53 -22.18 102.61
C LEU A 374 42.53 -22.31 103.77
N VAL A 375 41.70 -23.37 103.78
CA VAL A 375 40.78 -23.64 104.90
C VAL A 375 41.55 -24.05 106.15
N GLU A 376 42.61 -24.86 106.00
CA GLU A 376 43.50 -25.22 107.10
C GLU A 376 44.25 -24.00 107.64
N LEU A 377 44.88 -23.18 106.77
CA LEU A 377 45.54 -21.93 107.18
C LEU A 377 44.59 -20.95 107.88
N ARG A 378 43.35 -20.82 107.40
CA ARG A 378 42.33 -19.99 108.06
C ARG A 378 41.95 -20.52 109.43
N SER A 379 41.97 -21.83 109.64
CA SER A 379 41.73 -22.42 110.96
C SER A 379 42.88 -22.16 111.93
N GLN A 380 44.13 -22.20 111.45
CA GLN A 380 45.33 -21.88 112.23
C GLN A 380 45.37 -20.40 112.63
N LEU A 381 45.13 -19.49 111.68
CA LEU A 381 45.07 -18.05 111.95
C LEU A 381 43.94 -17.68 112.93
N LYS A 382 42.82 -18.40 112.91
CA LYS A 382 41.75 -18.20 113.91
C LYS A 382 42.19 -18.61 115.31
N PHE A 383 43.03 -19.64 115.43
CA PHE A 383 43.58 -20.07 116.71
C PHE A 383 44.60 -19.04 117.24
N GLU A 384 45.48 -18.54 116.38
CA GLU A 384 46.46 -17.50 116.72
C GLU A 384 45.78 -16.17 117.13
N ILE A 385 44.70 -15.77 116.45
CA ILE A 385 43.92 -14.57 116.83
C ILE A 385 43.29 -14.74 118.21
N ALA A 386 42.77 -15.92 118.54
CA ALA A 386 42.19 -16.20 119.86
C ALA A 386 43.26 -16.19 120.97
N GLU A 387 44.49 -16.61 120.66
CA GLU A 387 45.62 -16.59 121.59
C GLU A 387 46.14 -15.16 121.83
N VAL A 388 46.17 -14.33 120.79
CA VAL A 388 46.55 -12.89 120.89
C VAL A 388 45.48 -12.07 121.62
N ASP A 389 44.19 -12.38 121.46
CA ASP A 389 43.11 -11.73 122.22
C ASP A 389 43.11 -12.12 123.71
N ALA A 390 43.60 -13.31 124.07
CA ALA A 390 43.73 -13.76 125.46
C ALA A 390 44.88 -13.07 126.23
N GLN A 391 45.83 -12.45 125.53
CA GLN A 391 47.00 -11.74 126.10
C GLN A 391 46.76 -10.22 126.26
N ALA A 392 45.53 -9.74 126.10
CA ALA A 392 45.21 -8.33 126.24
C ALA A 392 45.23 -7.86 127.72
N PRO A 393 46.01 -6.83 128.09
CA PRO A 393 46.08 -6.32 129.47
C PRO A 393 44.79 -5.58 129.89
N LYS A 394 44.34 -5.81 131.13
CA LYS A 394 43.06 -5.32 131.71
C LYS A 394 43.10 -3.87 132.23
N ASP A 395 43.77 -2.96 131.53
CA ASP A 395 43.83 -1.54 131.89
C ASP A 395 42.86 -0.68 131.05
N VAL A 396 41.88 -0.04 131.71
CA VAL A 396 40.74 0.67 131.09
C VAL A 396 41.15 1.78 130.11
N LYS A 397 42.25 2.51 130.38
CA LYS A 397 42.74 3.60 129.51
C LYS A 397 43.47 3.10 128.27
N ILE A 398 44.22 2.00 128.39
CA ILE A 398 44.95 1.37 127.29
C ILE A 398 43.95 0.69 126.35
N GLN A 399 42.90 0.08 126.89
CA GLN A 399 41.81 -0.52 126.12
C GLN A 399 41.03 0.52 125.30
N ALA A 400 40.72 1.70 125.86
CA ALA A 400 40.08 2.79 125.14
C ALA A 400 40.95 3.36 123.99
N HIS A 401 42.27 3.46 124.19
CA HIS A 401 43.21 3.85 123.12
C HIS A 401 43.38 2.75 122.05
N LEU A 402 43.43 1.48 122.44
CA LEU A 402 43.45 0.35 121.52
C LEU A 402 42.15 0.26 120.70
N GLU A 403 40.99 0.53 121.28
CA GLU A 403 39.72 0.61 120.54
C GLU A 403 39.68 1.79 119.56
N LYS A 404 40.24 2.95 119.95
CA LYS A 404 40.35 4.11 119.05
C LYS A 404 41.32 3.82 117.90
N LEU A 405 42.45 3.15 118.17
CA LEU A 405 43.39 2.70 117.15
C LEU A 405 42.78 1.62 116.25
N ARG A 406 42.07 0.63 116.79
CA ARG A 406 41.32 -0.37 116.01
C ARG A 406 40.30 0.31 115.10
N ARG A 407 39.54 1.29 115.60
CA ARG A 407 38.60 2.08 114.78
C ARG A 407 39.29 2.88 113.66
N LEU A 408 40.44 3.49 113.96
CA LEU A 408 41.21 4.24 112.95
C LEU A 408 41.85 3.33 111.91
N VAL A 409 42.36 2.16 112.29
CA VAL A 409 42.88 1.15 111.37
C VAL A 409 41.79 0.61 110.46
N VAL A 410 40.61 0.29 111.01
CA VAL A 410 39.44 -0.09 110.20
C VAL A 410 39.09 1.03 109.21
N LYS A 411 39.08 2.29 109.63
CA LYS A 411 38.78 3.42 108.73
C LYS A 411 39.85 3.64 107.65
N ILE A 412 41.13 3.44 107.97
CA ILE A 412 42.22 3.51 107.00
C ILE A 412 42.10 2.37 105.99
N GLU A 413 41.75 1.17 106.44
CA GLU A 413 41.51 0.03 105.56
C GLU A 413 40.29 0.23 104.66
N THR A 414 39.18 0.78 105.18
CA THR A 414 38.00 1.09 104.36
C THR A 414 38.30 2.16 103.32
N LEU A 415 38.98 3.26 103.71
CA LEU A 415 39.38 4.31 102.76
C LEU A 415 40.37 3.81 101.71
N LYS A 416 41.27 2.88 102.07
CA LYS A 416 42.16 2.21 101.10
C LYS A 416 41.37 1.34 100.12
N ARG A 417 40.34 0.63 100.58
CA ARG A 417 39.43 -0.14 99.72
C ARG A 417 38.68 0.78 98.77
N GLU A 418 37.99 1.80 99.29
CA GLU A 418 37.24 2.78 98.48
C GLU A 418 38.11 3.48 97.43
N LYS A 419 39.34 3.89 97.79
CA LYS A 419 40.30 4.47 96.83
C LYS A 419 40.67 3.50 95.73
N ASN A 420 40.91 2.23 96.07
CA ASN A 420 41.26 1.21 95.10
C ASN A 420 40.06 0.87 94.20
N ASP A 421 38.86 0.81 94.76
CA ASP A 421 37.60 0.56 94.05
C ASP A 421 37.29 1.71 93.09
N LEU A 422 37.43 2.97 93.50
CA LEU A 422 37.29 4.13 92.62
C LEU A 422 38.33 4.13 91.49
N ARG A 423 39.59 3.82 91.79
CA ARG A 423 40.63 3.68 90.75
C ARG A 423 40.31 2.57 89.76
N LEU A 424 39.75 1.47 90.24
CA LEU A 424 39.33 0.36 89.41
C LEU A 424 38.14 0.77 88.53
N ASN A 425 37.12 1.43 89.10
CA ASN A 425 35.97 1.94 88.37
C ASN A 425 36.37 2.97 87.30
N CYS A 426 37.21 3.95 87.63
CA CYS A 426 37.69 4.92 86.63
C CYS A 426 38.53 4.25 85.53
N ARG A 427 39.28 3.18 85.83
CA ARG A 427 39.99 2.41 84.79
C ARG A 427 39.02 1.64 83.89
N LEU A 428 37.97 1.05 84.46
CA LEU A 428 36.94 0.36 83.70
C LEU A 428 36.15 1.33 82.80
N GLU A 429 35.77 2.50 83.32
CA GLU A 429 35.08 3.53 82.54
C GLU A 429 35.96 4.09 81.42
N LEU A 430 37.24 4.36 81.70
CA LEU A 430 38.20 4.76 80.67
C LEU A 430 38.40 3.66 79.62
N GLY A 431 38.44 2.39 80.03
CA GLY A 431 38.45 1.25 79.11
C GLY A 431 37.21 1.25 78.22
N ALA A 432 36.02 1.32 78.83
CA ALA A 432 34.74 1.32 78.11
C ALA A 432 34.60 2.51 77.16
N LEU A 433 35.08 3.71 77.55
CA LEU A 433 35.09 4.89 76.70
C LEU A 433 36.08 4.75 75.53
N LYS A 434 37.27 4.20 75.77
CA LYS A 434 38.24 3.89 74.71
C LYS A 434 37.68 2.86 73.73
N ASP A 435 37.10 1.77 74.23
CA ASP A 435 36.44 0.76 73.41
C ASP A 435 35.30 1.36 72.57
N ARG A 436 34.56 2.33 73.13
CA ARG A 436 33.49 3.02 72.39
C ARG A 436 34.03 3.96 71.32
N ILE A 437 35.12 4.67 71.59
CA ILE A 437 35.82 5.51 70.61
C ILE A 437 36.35 4.62 69.48
N GLU A 438 36.97 3.49 69.79
CA GLU A 438 37.46 2.53 68.80
C GLU A 438 36.31 1.99 67.92
N LYS A 439 35.18 1.60 68.54
CA LYS A 439 33.99 1.17 67.79
C LYS A 439 33.43 2.27 66.89
N LEU A 440 33.38 3.51 67.35
CA LEU A 440 32.92 4.65 66.54
C LEU A 440 33.87 4.93 65.37
N ASN A 441 35.18 4.88 65.61
CA ASN A 441 36.17 5.05 64.55
C ASN A 441 36.06 3.96 63.49
N LEU A 442 35.90 2.70 63.89
CA LEU A 442 35.66 1.59 62.96
C LEU A 442 34.40 1.80 62.13
N HIS A 443 33.30 2.21 62.76
CA HIS A 443 32.04 2.48 62.07
C HIS A 443 32.16 3.64 61.07
N VAL A 444 32.95 4.68 61.38
CA VAL A 444 33.23 5.79 60.45
C VAL A 444 34.09 5.31 59.27
N THR A 445 35.12 4.50 59.54
CA THR A 445 35.96 3.94 58.45
C THR A 445 35.18 3.00 57.54
N ASP A 446 34.30 2.17 58.10
CA ASP A 446 33.47 1.25 57.31
C ASP A 446 32.41 2.01 56.50
N ASN A 447 31.77 3.03 57.08
CA ASN A 447 30.83 3.89 56.35
C ASN A 447 31.50 4.62 55.19
N ASN A 448 32.72 5.14 55.38
CA ASN A 448 33.46 5.81 54.31
C ASN A 448 33.85 4.84 53.20
N ARG A 449 34.33 3.64 53.55
CA ARG A 449 34.61 2.57 52.58
C ARG A 449 33.36 2.12 51.82
N SER A 450 32.22 2.01 52.51
CA SER A 450 30.94 1.67 51.88
C SER A 450 30.49 2.75 50.90
N ARG A 451 30.61 4.03 51.25
CA ARG A 451 30.29 5.15 50.33
C ARG A 451 31.21 5.20 49.13
N GLU A 452 32.52 5.02 49.31
CA GLU A 452 33.48 4.95 48.20
C GLU A 452 33.18 3.75 47.29
N ALA A 453 32.81 2.60 47.86
CA ALA A 453 32.37 1.44 47.08
C ALA A 453 31.08 1.71 46.30
N ASP A 454 30.09 2.35 46.94
CA ASP A 454 28.82 2.71 46.32
C ASP A 454 29.01 3.73 45.19
N GLU A 455 29.87 4.74 45.37
CA GLU A 455 30.23 5.73 44.35
C GLU A 455 30.93 5.08 43.14
N LEU A 456 31.82 4.12 43.37
CA LEU A 456 32.46 3.34 42.31
C LEU A 456 31.44 2.47 41.55
N ILE A 457 30.48 1.88 42.25
CA ILE A 457 29.39 1.10 41.65
C ILE A 457 28.49 2.01 40.80
N LEU A 458 28.09 3.17 41.33
CA LEU A 458 27.31 4.19 40.62
C LEU A 458 28.01 4.67 39.35
N SER A 459 29.31 5.01 39.44
CA SER A 459 30.11 5.40 38.28
C SER A 459 30.19 4.28 37.23
N LYS A 460 30.31 3.03 37.67
CA LYS A 460 30.32 1.89 36.76
C LYS A 460 28.96 1.70 36.07
N ILE A 461 27.87 1.83 36.82
CA ILE A 461 26.50 1.78 36.30
C ILE A 461 26.30 2.88 35.25
N GLU A 462 26.68 4.12 35.54
CA GLU A 462 26.61 5.25 34.59
C GLU A 462 27.41 4.99 33.32
N GLN A 463 28.64 4.49 33.44
CA GLN A 463 29.45 4.10 32.27
C GLN A 463 28.76 3.02 31.43
N THR A 464 28.18 2.00 32.07
CA THR A 464 27.45 0.95 31.33
C THR A 464 26.18 1.50 30.67
N HIS A 465 25.44 2.39 31.33
CA HIS A 465 24.28 3.05 30.73
C HIS A 465 24.67 3.90 29.53
N ALA A 466 25.74 4.69 29.62
CA ALA A 466 26.25 5.49 28.50
C ALA A 466 26.59 4.60 27.29
N GLN A 467 27.32 3.50 27.51
CA GLN A 467 27.63 2.53 26.46
C GLN A 467 26.37 1.89 25.85
N MET A 468 25.37 1.56 26.67
CA MET A 468 24.12 0.97 26.18
C MET A 468 23.28 1.97 25.40
N VAL A 469 23.28 3.25 25.77
CA VAL A 469 22.61 4.33 25.04
C VAL A 469 23.28 4.54 23.67
N GLU A 470 24.61 4.53 23.60
CA GLU A 470 25.34 4.60 22.33
C GLU A 470 25.04 3.40 21.44
N LYS A 471 25.08 2.18 22.00
CA LYS A 471 24.69 0.96 21.26
C LYS A 471 23.26 1.06 20.73
N ARG A 472 22.31 1.52 21.55
CA ARG A 472 20.92 1.73 21.13
C ARG A 472 20.81 2.76 20.02
N LYS A 473 21.55 3.87 20.09
CA LYS A 473 21.61 4.90 19.04
C LYS A 473 22.13 4.31 17.73
N ASN A 474 23.22 3.55 17.79
CA ASN A 474 23.81 2.89 16.62
C ASN A 474 22.86 1.87 16.00
N LEU A 475 22.19 1.04 16.82
CA LEU A 475 21.16 0.11 16.35
C LEU A 475 19.97 0.84 15.71
N LYS A 476 19.53 1.96 16.29
CA LYS A 476 18.46 2.78 15.71
C LYS A 476 18.84 3.34 14.35
N ILE A 477 20.09 3.79 14.19
CA ILE A 477 20.61 4.29 12.90
C ILE A 477 20.67 3.14 11.89
N ALA A 478 21.19 1.97 12.28
CA ALA A 478 21.26 0.80 11.41
C ALA A 478 19.87 0.33 10.96
N ALA A 479 18.89 0.28 11.88
CA ALA A 479 17.50 -0.05 11.55
C ALA A 479 16.88 0.98 10.58
N ALA A 480 17.15 2.27 10.78
CA ALA A 480 16.68 3.32 9.87
C ALA A 480 17.33 3.20 8.47
N GLN A 481 18.61 2.82 8.39
CA GLN A 481 19.28 2.55 7.12
C GLN A 481 18.65 1.36 6.39
N GLN A 482 18.40 0.24 7.10
CA GLN A 482 17.74 -0.94 6.54
C GLN A 482 16.31 -0.63 6.06
N ASN A 483 15.53 0.14 6.82
CA ASN A 483 14.20 0.57 6.38
C ASN A 483 14.25 1.43 5.12
N ARG A 484 15.22 2.35 5.00
CA ARG A 484 15.41 3.13 3.77
C ARG A 484 15.78 2.25 2.59
N GLU A 485 16.64 1.24 2.79
CA GLU A 485 16.99 0.27 1.76
C GLU A 485 15.78 -0.56 1.33
N LEU A 486 14.97 -1.02 2.28
CA LEU A 486 13.72 -1.73 2.01
C LEU A 486 12.77 -0.87 1.16
N HIS A 487 12.55 0.39 1.54
CA HIS A 487 11.72 1.31 0.74
C HIS A 487 12.27 1.55 -0.67
N ARG A 488 13.60 1.63 -0.84
CA ARG A 488 14.18 1.68 -2.20
C ARG A 488 13.88 0.42 -3.00
N LYS A 489 13.94 -0.75 -2.36
CA LYS A 489 13.62 -2.02 -3.02
C LYS A 489 12.15 -2.14 -3.36
N LEU A 490 11.23 -1.71 -2.50
CA LEU A 490 9.81 -1.63 -2.80
C LEU A 490 9.55 -0.75 -4.02
N LYS A 491 10.13 0.46 -4.05
CA LYS A 491 10.01 1.34 -5.21
C LYS A 491 10.54 0.69 -6.51
N GLN A 492 11.67 -0.03 -6.44
CA GLN A 492 12.19 -0.77 -7.61
C GLN A 492 11.26 -1.89 -8.07
N ILE A 493 10.51 -2.51 -7.16
CA ILE A 493 9.51 -3.52 -7.49
C ILE A 493 8.30 -2.86 -8.13
N ASP A 494 7.81 -1.75 -7.57
CA ASP A 494 6.67 -0.99 -8.09
C ASP A 494 6.98 -0.35 -9.46
N ASP A 495 8.24 0.03 -9.72
CA ASP A 495 8.69 0.52 -11.03
C ASP A 495 8.65 -0.57 -12.11
N THR A 496 8.53 -1.86 -11.74
CA THR A 496 8.44 -2.97 -12.69
C THR A 496 6.96 -3.30 -12.97
N PRO A 497 6.48 -3.16 -14.23
CA PRO A 497 5.10 -3.45 -14.55
C PRO A 497 4.72 -4.88 -14.17
N SER A 498 3.64 -5.01 -13.43
CA SER A 498 3.02 -6.28 -13.10
C SER A 498 2.49 -6.98 -14.35
N ARG A 499 2.26 -8.29 -14.25
CA ARG A 499 1.67 -9.08 -15.34
C ARG A 499 0.31 -8.53 -15.80
N ILE A 500 -0.46 -7.94 -14.88
CA ILE A 500 -1.77 -7.38 -15.17
C ILE A 500 -1.62 -6.09 -15.98
N GLU A 501 -0.70 -5.20 -15.57
CA GLU A 501 -0.39 -3.96 -16.33
C GLU A 501 0.15 -4.28 -17.72
N LEU A 502 1.00 -5.30 -17.86
CA LEU A 502 1.48 -5.76 -19.17
C LEU A 502 0.33 -6.21 -20.07
N VAL A 503 -0.64 -6.96 -19.56
CA VAL A 503 -1.83 -7.37 -20.32
C VAL A 503 -2.72 -6.17 -20.67
N GLN A 504 -2.82 -5.18 -19.77
CA GLN A 504 -3.54 -3.94 -20.06
C GLN A 504 -2.86 -3.16 -21.19
N TYR A 505 -1.53 -3.03 -21.15
CA TYR A 505 -0.77 -2.39 -22.24
C TYR A 505 -0.92 -3.14 -23.55
N GLU A 506 -0.85 -4.47 -23.54
CA GLU A 506 -1.06 -5.29 -24.74
C GLU A 506 -2.43 -5.02 -25.37
N LYS A 507 -3.50 -5.04 -24.56
CA LYS A 507 -4.85 -4.69 -25.04
C LYS A 507 -4.90 -3.28 -25.60
N ARG A 508 -4.31 -2.31 -24.89
CA ARG A 508 -4.30 -0.90 -25.31
C ARG A 508 -3.52 -0.70 -26.62
N PHE A 509 -2.44 -1.44 -26.83
CA PHE A 509 -1.72 -1.43 -28.11
C PHE A 509 -2.58 -2.00 -29.23
N ILE A 510 -3.30 -3.11 -28.99
CA ILE A 510 -4.22 -3.67 -30.00
C ILE A 510 -5.32 -2.68 -30.35
N GLU A 511 -5.92 -2.02 -29.36
CA GLU A 511 -6.90 -0.96 -29.57
C GLU A 511 -6.34 0.19 -30.42
N LEU A 512 -5.13 0.68 -30.08
CA LEU A 512 -4.47 1.74 -30.83
C LEU A 512 -4.16 1.30 -32.27
N TYR A 513 -3.70 0.07 -32.48
CA TYR A 513 -3.46 -0.48 -33.82
C TYR A 513 -4.75 -0.54 -34.63
N ASN A 514 -5.87 -0.91 -34.01
CA ASN A 514 -7.17 -0.92 -34.66
C ASN A 514 -7.63 0.50 -35.01
N GLU A 515 -7.43 1.48 -34.13
CA GLU A 515 -7.78 2.88 -34.39
C GLU A 515 -6.95 3.47 -35.54
N VAL A 516 -5.64 3.23 -35.56
CA VAL A 516 -4.77 3.63 -36.67
C VAL A 516 -5.18 2.93 -37.98
N ALA A 517 -5.60 1.67 -37.93
CA ALA A 517 -6.11 0.96 -39.11
C ALA A 517 -7.44 1.56 -39.61
N LEU A 518 -8.36 1.89 -38.71
CA LEU A 518 -9.65 2.50 -39.05
C LEU A 518 -9.47 3.89 -39.69
N THR A 519 -8.64 4.74 -39.09
CA THR A 519 -8.32 6.06 -39.66
C THR A 519 -7.63 5.94 -41.04
N LEU A 520 -6.77 4.94 -41.24
CA LEU A 520 -6.19 4.66 -42.56
C LEU A 520 -7.25 4.20 -43.57
N GLU A 521 -8.22 3.39 -43.16
CA GLU A 521 -9.34 3.01 -44.03
C GLU A 521 -10.23 4.21 -44.38
N GLU A 522 -10.54 5.07 -43.41
CA GLU A 522 -11.31 6.29 -43.61
C GLU A 522 -10.61 7.24 -44.58
N THR A 523 -9.31 7.52 -44.37
CA THR A 523 -8.53 8.35 -45.30
C THR A 523 -8.51 7.77 -46.70
N ARG A 524 -8.33 6.45 -46.86
CA ARG A 524 -8.44 5.78 -48.17
C ARG A 524 -9.81 5.99 -48.81
N LYS A 525 -10.90 5.83 -48.04
CA LYS A 525 -12.27 6.08 -48.53
C LYS A 525 -12.44 7.53 -48.98
N TYR A 526 -11.96 8.50 -48.21
CA TYR A 526 -12.01 9.93 -48.59
C TYR A 526 -11.23 10.20 -49.88
N PHE A 527 -10.01 9.67 -50.02
CA PHE A 527 -9.22 9.81 -51.24
C PHE A 527 -9.88 9.13 -52.44
N CYS A 528 -10.48 7.94 -52.26
CA CYS A 528 -11.24 7.28 -53.31
C CYS A 528 -12.42 8.15 -53.77
N VAL A 529 -13.23 8.65 -52.84
CA VAL A 529 -14.38 9.52 -53.14
C VAL A 529 -13.91 10.80 -53.83
N TYR A 530 -12.87 11.45 -53.32
CA TYR A 530 -12.27 12.63 -53.96
C TYR A 530 -11.82 12.34 -55.39
N ASN A 531 -11.11 11.22 -55.61
CA ASN A 531 -10.65 10.84 -56.95
C ASN A 531 -11.83 10.56 -57.89
N THR A 532 -12.91 9.94 -57.40
CA THR A 532 -14.13 9.73 -58.21
C THR A 532 -14.80 11.05 -58.58
N PHE A 533 -14.93 11.98 -57.64
CA PHE A 533 -15.49 13.30 -57.91
C PHE A 533 -14.61 14.13 -58.83
N LYS A 534 -13.29 14.07 -58.66
CA LYS A 534 -12.34 14.72 -59.55
C LYS A 534 -12.45 14.18 -60.98
N ALA A 535 -12.51 12.87 -61.15
CA ALA A 535 -12.71 12.27 -62.47
C ALA A 535 -14.05 12.68 -63.08
N ALA A 536 -15.14 12.66 -62.30
CA ALA A 536 -16.45 13.11 -62.76
C ALA A 536 -16.43 14.60 -63.16
N HIS A 537 -15.79 15.45 -62.37
CA HIS A 537 -15.60 16.87 -62.69
C HIS A 537 -14.83 17.06 -64.00
N GLU A 538 -13.72 16.33 -64.20
CA GLU A 538 -12.96 16.38 -65.44
C GLU A 538 -13.78 15.93 -66.67
N TYR A 539 -14.71 14.97 -66.51
CA TYR A 539 -15.64 14.60 -67.58
C TYR A 539 -16.68 15.70 -67.85
N LEU A 540 -17.26 16.29 -66.80
CA LEU A 540 -18.22 17.40 -66.95
C LEU A 540 -17.58 18.64 -67.58
N GLU A 541 -16.34 18.97 -67.22
CA GLU A 541 -15.58 20.05 -67.88
C GLU A 541 -15.39 19.77 -69.37
N LYS A 542 -15.04 18.54 -69.74
CA LYS A 542 -14.93 18.13 -71.16
C LYS A 542 -16.28 18.23 -71.88
N GLU A 543 -17.38 17.85 -71.24
CA GLU A 543 -18.73 18.02 -71.81
C GLU A 543 -19.07 19.50 -72.02
N ILE A 544 -18.80 20.36 -71.05
CA ILE A 544 -19.02 21.81 -71.17
C ILE A 544 -18.17 22.38 -72.31
N SER A 545 -16.89 22.02 -72.40
CA SER A 545 -16.00 22.45 -73.48
C SER A 545 -16.47 21.96 -74.85
N LEU A 546 -16.96 20.72 -74.94
CA LEU A 546 -17.50 20.14 -76.17
C LEU A 546 -18.77 20.88 -76.60
N ILE A 547 -19.71 21.11 -75.67
CA ILE A 547 -20.96 21.84 -75.93
C ILE A 547 -20.66 23.29 -76.35
N LYS A 548 -19.73 23.98 -75.67
CA LYS A 548 -19.30 25.33 -76.07
C LYS A 548 -18.76 25.35 -77.50
N SER A 549 -17.89 24.41 -77.86
CA SER A 549 -17.35 24.28 -79.21
C SER A 549 -18.44 24.01 -80.25
N ILE A 550 -19.46 23.20 -79.91
CA ILE A 550 -20.61 22.98 -80.78
C ILE A 550 -21.37 24.28 -81.00
N ILE A 551 -21.75 24.98 -79.91
CA ILE A 551 -22.52 26.24 -79.95
C ILE A 551 -21.81 27.31 -80.79
N GLU A 552 -20.52 27.53 -80.56
CA GLU A 552 -19.71 28.52 -81.30
C GLU A 552 -19.67 28.21 -82.81
N ASN A 553 -19.70 26.93 -83.18
CA ASN A 553 -19.67 26.51 -84.59
C ASN A 553 -21.05 26.49 -85.26
N VAL A 554 -22.16 26.46 -84.51
CA VAL A 554 -23.51 26.38 -85.08
C VAL A 554 -23.81 27.61 -85.95
N ASP A 555 -23.52 28.82 -85.47
CA ASP A 555 -23.87 30.07 -86.15
C ASP A 555 -23.16 30.21 -87.51
N CYS A 556 -21.90 29.75 -87.62
CA CYS A 556 -21.14 29.76 -88.87
C CYS A 556 -21.61 28.68 -89.86
N VAL A 557 -22.08 27.54 -89.35
CA VAL A 557 -22.49 26.38 -90.16
C VAL A 557 -23.86 26.61 -90.82
N VAL A 558 -24.80 27.27 -90.14
CA VAL A 558 -26.15 27.55 -90.64
C VAL A 558 -26.13 28.45 -91.90
N ALA A 559 -25.05 29.20 -92.13
CA ALA A 559 -24.88 30.06 -93.30
C ALA A 559 -24.65 29.31 -94.63
N SER A 560 -24.29 28.02 -94.63
CA SER A 560 -23.96 27.27 -95.87
C SER A 560 -24.40 25.80 -95.84
N ARG A 561 -24.96 25.32 -96.96
CA ARG A 561 -25.45 23.94 -97.11
C ARG A 561 -24.33 22.88 -97.09
N THR A 562 -23.15 23.24 -97.56
CA THR A 562 -21.97 22.34 -97.53
C THR A 562 -21.37 22.28 -96.14
N ALA A 563 -21.35 23.41 -95.41
CA ALA A 563 -20.87 23.48 -94.03
C ALA A 563 -21.78 22.68 -93.07
N THR A 564 -23.10 22.71 -93.28
CA THR A 564 -24.07 21.90 -92.52
C THR A 564 -23.85 20.41 -92.69
N GLN A 565 -23.61 19.91 -93.91
CA GLN A 565 -23.30 18.49 -94.11
C GLN A 565 -21.99 18.08 -93.43
N ALA A 566 -20.95 18.91 -93.51
CA ALA A 566 -19.67 18.63 -92.85
C ALA A 566 -19.81 18.60 -91.31
N PHE A 567 -20.63 19.48 -90.74
CA PHE A 567 -20.91 19.53 -89.31
C PHE A 567 -21.64 18.28 -88.79
N PHE A 568 -22.62 17.76 -89.54
CA PHE A 568 -23.29 16.50 -89.15
C PHE A 568 -22.31 15.32 -89.11
N LEU A 569 -21.40 15.20 -90.09
CA LEU A 569 -20.35 14.19 -90.07
C LEU A 569 -19.40 14.34 -88.87
N GLN A 570 -19.11 15.57 -88.45
CA GLN A 570 -18.32 15.84 -87.24
C GLN A 570 -19.06 15.40 -85.97
N ILE A 571 -20.36 15.69 -85.84
CA ILE A 571 -21.17 15.25 -84.70
C ILE A 571 -21.25 13.72 -84.64
N GLU A 572 -21.47 13.04 -85.78
CA GLU A 572 -21.48 11.57 -85.83
C GLU A 572 -20.14 10.98 -85.35
N ASN A 573 -19.01 11.58 -85.74
CA ASN A 573 -17.70 11.17 -85.28
C ASN A 573 -17.51 11.40 -83.76
N ILE A 574 -17.98 12.54 -83.23
CA ILE A 574 -17.98 12.80 -81.78
C ILE A 574 -18.77 11.72 -81.03
N ILE A 575 -19.98 11.38 -81.51
CA ILE A 575 -20.83 10.36 -80.89
C ILE A 575 -20.11 9.00 -80.88
N GLN A 576 -19.50 8.60 -81.99
CA GLN A 576 -18.74 7.34 -82.07
C GLN A 576 -17.55 7.33 -81.10
N ASN A 577 -16.83 8.44 -80.97
CA ASN A 577 -15.72 8.55 -80.04
C ASN A 577 -16.18 8.44 -78.57
N VAL A 578 -17.29 9.09 -78.20
CA VAL A 578 -17.87 9.00 -76.86
C VAL A 578 -18.33 7.56 -76.57
N GLN A 579 -19.04 6.93 -77.50
CA GLN A 579 -19.43 5.52 -77.37
C GLN A 579 -18.22 4.59 -77.21
N GLY A 580 -17.14 4.84 -77.94
CA GLY A 580 -15.89 4.11 -77.81
C GLY A 580 -15.22 4.27 -76.45
N ILE A 581 -15.26 5.48 -75.86
CA ILE A 581 -14.73 5.74 -74.50
C ILE A 581 -15.57 4.99 -73.45
N VAL A 582 -16.89 5.01 -73.57
CA VAL A 582 -17.80 4.30 -72.66
C VAL A 582 -17.54 2.80 -72.69
N ALA A 583 -17.42 2.20 -73.89
CA ALA A 583 -17.13 0.77 -74.03
C ALA A 583 -15.79 0.37 -73.41
N LYS A 584 -14.74 1.19 -73.58
CA LYS A 584 -13.44 0.97 -72.94
C LYS A 584 -13.55 1.01 -71.41
N GLN A 585 -14.26 2.00 -70.87
CA GLN A 585 -14.39 2.15 -69.42
C GLN A 585 -15.26 1.04 -68.79
N GLN A 586 -16.28 0.57 -69.50
CA GLN A 586 -17.06 -0.62 -69.11
C GLN A 586 -16.17 -1.86 -69.03
N SER A 587 -15.33 -2.11 -70.05
CA SER A 587 -14.41 -3.25 -70.03
C SER A 587 -13.42 -3.20 -68.84
N VAL A 588 -12.91 -2.02 -68.50
CA VAL A 588 -12.04 -1.83 -67.31
C VAL A 588 -12.81 -2.10 -66.02
N ARG A 589 -14.04 -1.60 -65.91
CA ARG A 589 -14.92 -1.84 -64.75
C ARG A 589 -15.17 -3.33 -64.55
N ASP A 590 -15.53 -4.04 -65.61
CA ASP A 590 -15.86 -5.46 -65.54
C ASP A 590 -14.62 -6.31 -65.20
N GLY A 591 -13.43 -5.92 -65.68
CA GLY A 591 -12.16 -6.52 -65.25
C GLY A 591 -11.86 -6.31 -63.76
N HIS A 592 -12.10 -5.12 -63.22
CA HIS A 592 -11.97 -4.86 -61.78
C HIS A 592 -13.01 -5.63 -60.96
N GLN A 593 -14.25 -5.72 -61.43
CA GLN A 593 -15.30 -6.48 -60.76
C GLN A 593 -14.94 -7.97 -60.64
N ALA A 594 -14.47 -8.58 -61.74
CA ALA A 594 -14.03 -9.97 -61.73
C ALA A 594 -12.87 -10.21 -60.74
N HIS A 595 -11.97 -9.22 -60.58
CA HIS A 595 -10.90 -9.29 -59.59
C HIS A 595 -11.43 -9.22 -58.14
N VAL A 596 -12.39 -8.34 -57.87
CA VAL A 596 -13.08 -8.24 -56.57
C VAL A 596 -13.76 -9.57 -56.24
N ASP A 597 -14.55 -10.13 -57.16
CA ASP A 597 -15.25 -11.40 -56.97
C ASP A 597 -14.27 -12.56 -56.67
N THR A 598 -13.10 -12.54 -57.31
CA THR A 598 -12.02 -13.50 -57.06
C THR A 598 -11.42 -13.35 -55.66
N LEU A 599 -11.22 -12.12 -55.18
CA LEU A 599 -10.72 -11.85 -53.83
C LEU A 599 -11.75 -12.22 -52.76
N ASP A 600 -13.02 -11.90 -52.98
CA ASP A 600 -14.10 -12.27 -52.08
C ASP A 600 -14.21 -13.79 -51.95
N SER A 601 -14.12 -14.52 -53.05
CA SER A 601 -14.10 -15.99 -53.03
C SER A 601 -12.93 -16.55 -52.19
N LYS A 602 -11.74 -15.94 -52.28
CA LYS A 602 -10.58 -16.33 -51.45
C LYS A 602 -10.78 -15.96 -49.97
N TYR A 603 -11.38 -14.81 -49.70
CA TYR A 603 -11.69 -14.37 -48.35
C TYR A 603 -12.70 -15.31 -47.67
N GLN A 604 -13.75 -15.74 -48.37
CA GLN A 604 -14.70 -16.73 -47.85
C GLN A 604 -14.01 -18.06 -47.50
N LEU A 605 -13.09 -18.55 -48.35
CA LEU A 605 -12.31 -19.76 -48.05
C LEU A 605 -11.43 -19.60 -46.80
N LEU A 606 -10.82 -18.44 -46.59
CA LEU A 606 -10.02 -18.17 -45.39
C LEU A 606 -10.89 -18.08 -44.14
N LEU A 607 -12.07 -17.47 -44.22
CA LEU A 607 -13.04 -17.45 -43.12
C LEU A 607 -13.50 -18.87 -42.73
N GLU A 608 -13.71 -19.75 -43.71
CA GLU A 608 -14.04 -21.15 -43.44
C GLU A 608 -12.89 -21.85 -42.71
N GLN A 609 -11.64 -21.63 -43.13
CA GLN A 609 -10.46 -22.16 -42.43
C GLN A 609 -10.37 -21.62 -40.99
N GLU A 610 -10.58 -20.33 -40.78
CA GLU A 610 -10.61 -19.72 -39.45
C GLU A 610 -11.66 -20.38 -38.56
N ARG A 611 -12.89 -20.57 -39.05
CA ARG A 611 -13.96 -21.27 -38.32
C ARG A 611 -13.54 -22.68 -37.92
N VAL A 612 -12.86 -23.41 -38.81
CA VAL A 612 -12.32 -24.75 -38.51
C VAL A 612 -11.26 -24.69 -37.41
N TYR A 613 -10.32 -23.74 -37.47
CA TYR A 613 -9.31 -23.56 -36.43
C TYR A 613 -9.90 -23.20 -35.07
N VAL A 614 -10.84 -22.25 -35.02
CA VAL A 614 -11.53 -21.86 -33.78
C VAL A 614 -12.28 -23.05 -33.18
N ASN A 615 -12.96 -23.85 -34.01
CA ASN A 615 -13.59 -25.09 -33.55
C ASN A 615 -12.58 -26.11 -33.03
N ALA A 616 -11.43 -26.27 -33.69
CA ALA A 616 -10.37 -27.16 -33.24
C ALA A 616 -9.79 -26.71 -31.88
N ILE A 617 -9.55 -25.41 -31.69
CA ILE A 617 -9.10 -24.84 -30.41
C ILE A 617 -10.13 -25.10 -29.31
N ARG A 618 -11.42 -24.87 -29.59
CA ARG A 618 -12.50 -25.12 -28.63
C ARG A 618 -12.58 -26.61 -28.24
N ASN A 619 -12.39 -27.51 -29.21
CA ASN A 619 -12.34 -28.94 -28.92
C ASN A 619 -11.11 -29.31 -28.09
N PHE A 620 -9.94 -28.74 -28.40
CA PHE A 620 -8.72 -28.94 -27.62
C PHE A 620 -8.88 -28.44 -26.17
N GLN A 621 -9.47 -27.26 -25.97
CA GLN A 621 -9.77 -26.74 -24.62
C GLN A 621 -10.66 -27.69 -23.82
N LYS A 622 -11.72 -28.25 -24.44
CA LYS A 622 -12.56 -29.26 -23.80
C LYS A 622 -11.80 -30.52 -23.41
N GLU A 623 -10.86 -30.99 -24.24
CA GLU A 623 -10.01 -32.13 -23.89
C GLU A 623 -9.02 -31.80 -22.77
N CYS A 624 -8.47 -30.58 -22.72
CA CYS A 624 -7.66 -30.12 -21.59
C CYS A 624 -8.47 -30.10 -20.28
N GLU A 625 -9.68 -29.54 -20.30
CA GLU A 625 -10.57 -29.53 -19.12
C GLU A 625 -10.91 -30.96 -18.66
N LYS A 626 -11.12 -31.89 -19.59
CA LYS A 626 -11.33 -33.31 -19.25
C LYS A 626 -10.07 -33.90 -18.62
N ASN A 627 -8.89 -33.61 -19.16
CA ASN A 627 -7.63 -34.08 -18.63
C ASN A 627 -7.39 -33.56 -17.21
N ASP A 628 -7.66 -32.28 -16.95
CA ASP A 628 -7.56 -31.67 -15.63
C ASP A 628 -8.51 -32.34 -14.62
N ARG A 629 -9.75 -32.65 -15.03
CA ARG A 629 -10.70 -33.41 -14.20
C ARG A 629 -10.21 -34.83 -13.90
N LEU A 630 -9.59 -35.49 -14.88
CA LEU A 630 -9.04 -36.83 -14.69
C LEU A 630 -7.83 -36.79 -13.76
N LEU A 631 -6.92 -35.82 -13.93
CA LEU A 631 -5.79 -35.60 -13.03
C LEU A 631 -6.25 -35.35 -11.59
N ALA A 632 -7.22 -34.47 -11.38
CA ALA A 632 -7.80 -34.23 -10.07
C ALA A 632 -8.39 -35.52 -9.44
N ARG A 633 -8.95 -36.41 -10.26
CA ARG A 633 -9.47 -37.71 -9.79
C ARG A 633 -8.36 -38.70 -9.44
N VAL A 634 -7.24 -38.69 -10.17
CA VAL A 634 -6.07 -39.53 -9.87
C VAL A 634 -5.39 -39.04 -8.59
N GLU A 635 -5.16 -37.73 -8.46
CA GLU A 635 -4.58 -37.13 -7.25
C GLU A 635 -5.46 -37.35 -6.02
N GLY A 636 -6.79 -37.34 -6.18
CA GLY A 636 -7.73 -37.69 -5.10
C GLY A 636 -7.75 -39.18 -4.72
N VAL A 637 -7.28 -40.08 -5.59
CA VAL A 637 -7.20 -41.53 -5.32
C VAL A 637 -5.90 -41.89 -4.59
N ASP A 638 -4.82 -41.10 -4.77
CA ASP A 638 -3.53 -41.28 -4.07
C ASP A 638 -3.57 -40.84 -2.58
N HIS A 639 -4.73 -40.44 -2.06
CA HIS A 639 -4.94 -40.03 -0.65
C HIS A 639 -5.79 -41.02 0.18
N HIS A 640 -6.03 -42.22 -0.36
CA HIS A 640 -6.59 -43.38 0.35
C HIS A 640 -5.59 -44.53 0.35
#